data_AF-A0A1A2WJI4-F1
#
_entry.id   AF-A0A1A2WJI4-F1
#
_cell.length_a   1.000
_cell.length_b   1.000
_cell.length_c   1.000
_cell.angle_alpha   90.00
_cell.angle_beta   90.00
_cell.angle_gamma   90.00
#
_symmetry.space_group_name_H-M   'P 1'
#
loop_
_entity.id
_entity.type
_entity.pdbx_description
1 polymer ?
#
loop_
_entity_poly.entity_id
_entity_poly.type
_entity_poly.pdbx_seq_one_letter_code
_entity_poly.pdbx_strand_id
1 'polypeptide(L)'
;MDEPEVTAHSAQVLDPDEPDDALTLERLRADPLVEVVDRLDAQLANLRSLRPAPDSELLGERSRWAYYPWRRTVVAVLGPQGFRALRLDRNRNNITIGEQARLNSLTIGVAGLSVGHVIAHTLALQGLCGRIRLADFDHLELSNLNRVPATVFDLGLNKAHVAARRIAELDPYLAVDVFDAGLTADNLDAFLDGLDIVVEECDSLDIKVGLRMAARDRRLPVLMATSDRGRVDVERFDQDPDRPILHGLLGDLDIELLPGMSIREKIPYMLRYDEADRVSPRTAASLLEIDRSLSTWPQLASDVVVGASALAEAVRRIGLGEELRSGRCRIDMGWELDQLDEVEPAHHRPEPRDGRGGDAAPSMVSDPIVAAAMRAPSGGNSQPWRIDADPTKLTISVATEHTSTMDVGFRGSAVALGAALYNVRIAAAARGVLGPVSVSEDVAGSPLQAAIDFGNGSDPALADLYEPMLARETNRHRGTRRPLDDQTIKLLSTAAEREGARLHLLTERDDLSRAATIFGAADRIRYLTPQLHKEMFSELRWPGDPDPDVGIEVLSLELDDSDLALFDVVRRPDVMACVADWNAGSALGDGMRDQVLDSSALAVITVTGERLTDYARGGSAVEAVWILAQREGLAVRPLSPVFLHARNADDLHELSADFASELKQLQSDFVRLIATGPEESIVLVLRLTTAPPASRPSRRSLSRVNSRR
;
A
#
# COMPACT_ATOMS: atom_id res chain seq x y z
N MET A 1 31.99 -30.36 19.43
CA MET A 1 32.34 -28.94 19.51
C MET A 1 32.04 -28.53 20.92
N ASP A 2 32.99 -27.91 21.61
CA ASP A 2 32.69 -27.33 22.92
C ASP A 2 31.81 -26.10 22.69
N GLU A 3 30.65 -26.06 23.35
CA GLU A 3 29.70 -24.95 23.28
C GLU A 3 30.34 -23.55 23.39
N PRO A 4 31.34 -23.27 24.25
CA PRO A 4 31.98 -21.95 24.32
C PRO A 4 32.68 -21.46 23.04
N GLU A 5 33.18 -22.33 22.15
CA GLU A 5 33.77 -21.87 20.88
C GLU A 5 32.70 -21.31 19.92
N VAL A 6 31.48 -21.87 19.97
CA VAL A 6 30.40 -21.53 19.04
C VAL A 6 29.77 -20.18 19.39
N THR A 7 29.80 -19.77 20.65
CA THR A 7 29.23 -18.50 21.16
C THR A 7 30.21 -17.33 21.20
N ALA A 8 31.52 -17.57 21.06
CA ALA A 8 32.54 -16.53 21.08
C ALA A 8 32.36 -15.53 19.92
N HIS A 9 32.32 -14.23 20.21
CA HIS A 9 32.04 -13.17 19.23
C HIS A 9 33.03 -11.98 19.27
N SER A 10 34.02 -12.02 20.16
CA SER A 10 35.09 -11.04 20.30
C SER A 10 36.47 -11.68 20.07
N ALA A 11 37.41 -10.94 19.46
CA ALA A 11 38.79 -11.38 19.39
C ALA A 11 39.44 -11.34 20.79
N GLN A 12 40.29 -12.32 21.12
CA GLN A 12 41.15 -12.24 22.30
C GLN A 12 42.47 -11.58 21.88
N VAL A 13 42.71 -10.35 22.34
CA VAL A 13 43.95 -9.62 22.12
C VAL A 13 44.94 -10.00 23.21
N LEU A 14 46.10 -10.53 22.81
CA LEU A 14 47.17 -11.01 23.68
C LEU A 14 48.38 -10.08 23.61
N ASP A 15 48.90 -9.62 24.75
CA ASP A 15 50.20 -8.96 24.87
C ASP A 15 51.30 -10.00 25.16
N PRO A 16 52.25 -10.27 24.24
CA PRO A 16 53.29 -11.27 24.46
C PRO A 16 54.28 -10.92 25.58
N ASP A 17 54.25 -9.70 26.12
CA ASP A 17 55.04 -9.30 27.29
C ASP A 17 54.32 -9.58 28.63
N GLU A 18 53.00 -9.80 28.63
CA GLU A 18 52.25 -10.19 29.83
C GLU A 18 52.29 -11.72 30.01
N PRO A 19 52.69 -12.25 31.19
CA PRO A 19 53.00 -13.68 31.35
C PRO A 19 51.86 -14.64 31.00
N ASP A 20 50.62 -14.30 31.35
CA ASP A 20 49.45 -15.17 31.12
C ASP A 20 49.04 -15.18 29.63
N ASP A 21 49.20 -14.05 28.93
CA ASP A 21 48.96 -13.92 27.50
C ASP A 21 50.04 -14.62 26.69
N ALA A 22 51.31 -14.53 27.11
CA ALA A 22 52.42 -15.25 26.52
C ALA A 22 52.20 -16.78 26.60
N LEU A 23 51.81 -17.29 27.78
CA LEU A 23 51.47 -18.71 27.96
C LEU A 23 50.26 -19.14 27.12
N THR A 24 49.27 -18.25 26.95
CA THR A 24 48.11 -18.49 26.09
C THR A 24 48.51 -18.55 24.61
N LEU A 25 49.36 -17.63 24.16
CA LEU A 25 49.89 -17.60 22.79
C LEU A 25 50.77 -18.83 22.48
N GLU A 26 51.59 -19.30 23.43
CA GLU A 26 52.36 -20.53 23.29
C GLU A 26 51.45 -21.76 23.12
N ARG A 27 50.37 -21.85 23.90
CA ARG A 27 49.37 -22.92 23.76
C ARG A 27 48.68 -22.89 22.40
N LEU A 28 48.22 -21.71 21.96
CA LEU A 28 47.57 -21.54 20.66
C LEU A 28 48.50 -21.89 19.49
N ARG A 29 49.77 -21.53 19.56
CA ARG A 29 50.78 -21.90 18.52
C ARG A 29 51.16 -23.38 18.53
N ALA A 30 50.95 -24.08 19.64
CA ALA A 30 51.22 -25.51 19.77
C ALA A 30 50.04 -26.40 19.35
N ASP A 31 48.83 -25.83 19.23
CA ASP A 31 47.64 -26.56 18.78
C ASP A 31 47.63 -26.71 17.25
N PRO A 32 47.69 -27.95 16.70
CA PRO A 32 47.66 -28.18 15.26
C PRO A 32 46.32 -27.84 14.59
N LEU A 33 45.27 -27.53 15.36
CA LEU A 33 43.98 -27.05 14.86
C LEU A 33 43.89 -25.52 14.76
N VAL A 34 44.91 -24.79 15.23
CA VAL A 34 44.95 -23.32 15.17
C VAL A 34 45.88 -22.85 14.05
N GLU A 35 45.35 -22.04 13.14
CA GLU A 35 46.13 -21.36 12.10
C GLU A 35 46.89 -20.16 12.70
N VAL A 36 48.19 -20.05 12.40
CA VAL A 36 49.04 -18.94 12.85
C VAL A 36 49.39 -18.05 11.66
N VAL A 37 48.89 -16.82 11.64
CA VAL A 37 49.13 -15.84 10.57
C VAL A 37 50.07 -14.74 11.07
N ASP A 38 51.36 -14.88 10.78
CA ASP A 38 52.34 -13.81 11.03
C ASP A 38 52.67 -13.04 9.74
N ARG A 39 52.32 -11.76 9.73
CA ARG A 39 52.67 -10.78 8.70
C ARG A 39 53.14 -9.45 9.32
N LEU A 40 53.62 -9.46 10.56
CA LEU A 40 53.92 -8.25 11.32
C LEU A 40 54.97 -7.37 10.64
N ASP A 41 56.03 -7.96 10.07
CA ASP A 41 57.06 -7.23 9.33
C ASP A 41 56.50 -6.41 8.15
N ALA A 42 55.51 -6.94 7.43
CA ALA A 42 54.86 -6.24 6.33
C ALA A 42 53.97 -5.09 6.84
N GLN A 43 53.29 -5.28 7.96
CA GLN A 43 52.51 -4.21 8.62
C GLN A 43 53.44 -3.09 9.12
N LEU A 44 54.56 -3.42 9.76
CA LEU A 44 55.57 -2.46 10.21
C LEU A 44 56.24 -1.71 9.04
N ALA A 45 56.51 -2.38 7.92
CA ALA A 45 56.99 -1.74 6.70
C ALA A 45 55.97 -0.74 6.14
N ASN A 46 54.69 -1.10 6.12
CA ASN A 46 53.61 -0.21 5.69
C ASN A 46 53.43 0.99 6.66
N LEU A 47 53.52 0.78 7.98
CA LEU A 47 53.47 1.86 8.98
C LEU A 47 54.62 2.87 8.76
N ARG A 48 55.85 2.40 8.51
CA ARG A 48 57.00 3.26 8.15
C ARG A 48 56.83 3.98 6.80
N SER A 49 55.93 3.51 5.94
CA SER A 49 55.63 4.12 4.63
C SER A 49 54.65 5.29 4.71
N LEU A 50 53.95 5.49 5.84
CA LEU A 50 53.01 6.61 6.03
C LEU A 50 53.68 7.97 5.85
N ARG A 51 52.89 8.96 5.42
CA ARG A 51 53.35 10.34 5.13
C ARG A 51 52.41 11.36 5.79
N PRO A 52 52.88 12.25 6.68
CA PRO A 52 54.26 12.36 7.20
C PRO A 52 54.73 11.07 7.89
N ALA A 53 56.04 10.89 7.99
CA ALA A 53 56.60 9.72 8.67
C ALA A 53 56.14 9.72 10.15
N PRO A 54 55.69 8.57 10.68
CA PRO A 54 55.37 8.46 12.11
C PRO A 54 56.57 8.78 13.00
N ASP A 55 56.30 9.24 14.22
CA ASP A 55 57.32 9.45 15.23
C ASP A 55 57.87 8.12 15.79
N SER A 56 58.90 8.23 16.63
CA SER A 56 59.55 7.08 17.26
C SER A 56 58.70 6.39 18.33
N GLU A 57 57.66 7.05 18.85
CA GLU A 57 56.76 6.46 19.85
C GLU A 57 55.80 5.50 19.16
N LEU A 58 55.15 5.93 18.07
CA LEU A 58 54.25 5.09 17.28
C LEU A 58 55.00 3.95 16.57
N LEU A 59 56.24 4.18 16.10
CA LEU A 59 57.09 3.13 15.52
C LEU A 59 57.67 2.16 16.57
N GLY A 60 57.67 2.56 17.84
CA GLY A 60 58.10 1.76 18.99
C GLY A 60 56.95 1.07 19.72
N GLU A 61 55.69 1.29 19.32
CA GLU A 61 54.53 0.65 19.93
C GLU A 61 54.61 -0.88 19.76
N ARG A 62 54.34 -1.59 20.86
CA ARG A 62 54.47 -3.05 20.88
C ARG A 62 53.30 -3.71 20.16
N SER A 63 53.61 -4.75 19.38
CA SER A 63 52.62 -5.57 18.69
C SER A 63 51.74 -6.40 19.64
N ARG A 64 50.66 -6.95 19.11
CA ARG A 64 49.76 -7.89 19.80
C ARG A 64 49.52 -9.13 18.94
N TRP A 65 48.90 -10.14 19.54
CA TRP A 65 48.35 -11.29 18.82
C TRP A 65 46.85 -11.34 19.04
N ALA A 66 46.07 -11.28 17.96
CA ALA A 66 44.61 -11.39 18.01
C ALA A 66 44.18 -12.83 17.69
N TYR A 67 43.60 -13.53 18.67
CA TYR A 67 43.00 -14.85 18.47
C TYR A 67 41.50 -14.74 18.17
N TYR A 68 41.06 -15.45 17.14
CA TYR A 68 39.67 -15.50 16.68
C TYR A 68 39.14 -16.94 16.86
N PRO A 69 38.47 -17.26 17.99
CA PRO A 69 38.07 -18.64 18.30
C PRO A 69 37.22 -19.30 17.22
N TRP A 70 36.29 -18.56 16.61
CA TRP A 70 35.40 -19.06 15.55
C TRP A 70 36.10 -19.35 14.22
N ARG A 71 37.32 -18.84 14.02
CA ARG A 71 38.19 -19.23 12.90
C ARG A 71 39.22 -20.28 13.30
N ARG A 72 39.50 -20.40 14.60
CA ARG A 72 40.72 -21.00 15.16
C ARG A 72 41.97 -20.42 14.49
N THR A 73 42.04 -19.10 14.42
CA THR A 73 43.18 -18.40 13.82
C THR A 73 43.75 -17.39 14.81
N VAL A 74 45.07 -17.35 14.98
CA VAL A 74 45.78 -16.31 15.73
C VAL A 74 46.66 -15.48 14.80
N VAL A 75 46.52 -14.16 14.85
CA VAL A 75 47.11 -13.23 13.88
C VAL A 75 48.04 -12.24 14.59
N ALA A 76 49.27 -12.08 14.09
CA ALA A 76 50.17 -11.02 14.54
C ALA A 76 49.67 -9.66 14.02
N VAL A 77 49.47 -8.69 14.92
CA VAL A 77 48.97 -7.35 14.56
C VAL A 77 49.84 -6.25 15.19
N LEU A 78 49.90 -5.09 14.52
CA LEU A 78 50.44 -3.87 15.13
C LEU A 78 49.72 -3.55 16.46
N GLY A 79 50.38 -2.80 17.33
CA GLY A 79 49.74 -2.21 18.52
C GLY A 79 48.55 -1.31 18.16
N PRO A 80 47.66 -0.99 19.12
CA PRO A 80 46.39 -0.34 18.84
C PRO A 80 46.52 1.00 18.10
N GLN A 81 47.50 1.84 18.44
CA GLN A 81 47.67 3.14 17.79
C GLN A 81 48.22 2.98 16.38
N GLY A 82 49.25 2.15 16.18
CA GLY A 82 49.89 1.89 14.90
C GLY A 82 48.98 1.15 13.92
N PHE A 83 48.19 0.20 14.43
CA PHE A 83 47.15 -0.50 13.67
C PHE A 83 46.12 0.49 13.14
N ARG A 84 45.54 1.31 14.03
CA ARG A 84 44.55 2.32 13.68
C ARG A 84 45.09 3.38 12.72
N ALA A 85 46.29 3.90 12.98
CA ALA A 85 46.94 4.90 12.13
C ALA A 85 47.21 4.36 10.71
N LEU A 86 47.63 3.10 10.58
CA LEU A 86 47.86 2.47 9.29
C LEU A 86 46.53 2.13 8.58
N ARG A 87 45.54 1.58 9.29
CA ARG A 87 44.22 1.21 8.75
C ARG A 87 43.48 2.42 8.18
N LEU A 88 43.57 3.57 8.86
CA LEU A 88 42.80 4.78 8.54
C LEU A 88 43.58 5.85 7.76
N ASP A 89 44.84 5.62 7.34
CA ASP A 89 45.63 6.60 6.56
C ASP A 89 44.93 7.00 5.25
N ARG A 90 44.22 6.06 4.61
CA ARG A 90 43.47 6.31 3.37
C ARG A 90 42.16 7.06 3.56
N ASN A 91 41.68 7.21 4.79
CA ASN A 91 40.57 8.10 5.13
C ASN A 91 41.06 9.53 5.42
N ARG A 92 42.38 9.73 5.62
CA ARG A 92 42.93 11.01 6.08
C ARG A 92 42.67 12.14 5.08
N ASN A 93 42.29 13.31 5.60
CA ASN A 93 41.89 14.53 4.89
C ASN A 93 40.48 14.49 4.26
N ASN A 94 39.86 13.32 4.09
CA ASN A 94 38.39 13.22 4.06
C ASN A 94 37.83 13.19 5.49
N ILE A 95 38.59 12.60 6.41
CA ILE A 95 38.46 12.73 7.87
C ILE A 95 39.87 12.96 8.42
N THR A 96 40.17 14.15 8.94
CA THR A 96 41.49 14.50 9.49
C THR A 96 41.82 13.72 10.76
N ILE A 97 43.09 13.70 11.18
CA ILE A 97 43.53 12.96 12.38
C ILE A 97 42.79 13.41 13.65
N GLY A 98 42.53 14.72 13.80
CA GLY A 98 41.78 15.27 14.93
C GLY A 98 40.30 14.87 14.90
N GLU A 99 39.68 14.88 13.72
CA GLU A 99 38.31 14.41 13.51
C GLU A 99 38.19 12.91 13.77
N GLN A 100 39.13 12.09 13.27
CA GLN A 100 39.20 10.66 13.57
C GLN A 100 39.31 10.43 15.08
N ALA A 101 40.16 11.17 15.80
CA ALA A 101 40.30 11.04 17.25
C ALA A 101 39.01 11.41 18.01
N ARG A 102 38.30 12.43 17.57
CA ARG A 102 36.99 12.83 18.12
C ARG A 102 35.89 11.80 17.82
N LEU A 103 35.84 11.26 16.61
CA LEU A 103 34.91 10.18 16.26
C LEU A 103 35.20 8.92 17.08
N ASN A 104 36.47 8.63 17.37
CA ASN A 104 36.87 7.52 18.25
C ASN A 104 36.44 7.67 19.72
N SER A 105 35.97 8.83 20.18
CA SER A 105 35.38 8.93 21.52
C SER A 105 33.90 8.53 21.55
N LEU A 106 33.26 8.32 20.40
CA LEU A 106 31.84 8.01 20.33
C LEU A 106 31.52 6.55 20.70
N THR A 107 30.42 6.38 21.41
CA THR A 107 29.73 5.11 21.64
C THR A 107 28.42 5.10 20.85
N ILE A 108 28.26 4.14 19.94
CA ILE A 108 27.08 4.05 19.05
C ILE A 108 26.29 2.77 19.33
N GLY A 109 24.98 2.89 19.56
CA GLY A 109 24.08 1.74 19.65
C GLY A 109 23.45 1.44 18.29
N VAL A 110 23.38 0.17 17.90
CA VAL A 110 22.68 -0.30 16.68
C VAL A 110 21.67 -1.38 17.08
N ALA A 111 20.39 -1.11 16.87
CA ALA A 111 19.29 -2.01 17.19
C ALA A 111 18.66 -2.56 15.90
N GLY A 112 18.59 -3.89 15.76
CA GLY A 112 18.23 -4.58 14.52
C GLY A 112 19.44 -4.81 13.61
N LEU A 113 19.85 -6.07 13.47
CA LEU A 113 21.09 -6.51 12.82
C LEU A 113 20.80 -7.25 11.50
N SER A 114 19.68 -6.94 10.85
CA SER A 114 19.50 -7.20 9.43
C SER A 114 20.17 -6.08 8.62
N VAL A 115 19.51 -4.93 8.48
CA VAL A 115 20.08 -3.73 7.83
C VAL A 115 21.18 -3.10 8.71
N GLY A 116 20.98 -3.02 10.03
CA GLY A 116 21.96 -2.46 10.96
C GLY A 116 23.32 -3.16 10.98
N HIS A 117 23.43 -4.42 10.54
CA HIS A 117 24.73 -5.09 10.42
C HIS A 117 25.64 -4.36 9.43
N VAL A 118 25.17 -4.03 8.23
CA VAL A 118 26.01 -3.32 7.24
C VAL A 118 26.31 -1.88 7.68
N ILE A 119 25.42 -1.25 8.44
CA ILE A 119 25.67 0.06 9.05
C ILE A 119 26.81 -0.07 10.07
N ALA A 120 26.67 -0.94 11.09
CA ALA A 120 27.69 -1.15 12.13
C ALA A 120 29.06 -1.51 11.54
N HIS A 121 29.09 -2.38 10.53
CA HIS A 121 30.29 -2.75 9.80
C HIS A 121 30.90 -1.57 9.03
N THR A 122 30.08 -0.72 8.39
CA THR A 122 30.54 0.51 7.70
C THR A 122 31.11 1.54 8.68
N LEU A 123 30.48 1.72 9.86
CA LEU A 123 30.99 2.59 10.92
C LEU A 123 32.38 2.11 11.43
N ALA A 124 32.55 0.80 11.61
CA ALA A 124 33.83 0.18 11.99
C ALA A 124 34.89 0.30 10.89
N LEU A 125 34.53 0.07 9.62
CA LEU A 125 35.41 0.24 8.46
C LEU A 125 36.00 1.65 8.38
N GLN A 126 35.17 2.68 8.60
CA GLN A 126 35.61 4.08 8.55
C GLN A 126 36.26 4.59 9.85
N GLY A 127 36.11 3.86 10.96
CA GLY A 127 36.66 4.24 12.27
C GLY A 127 35.89 5.37 12.94
N LEU A 128 34.55 5.35 12.80
CA LEU A 128 33.66 6.45 13.23
C LEU A 128 33.24 6.40 14.71
N CYS A 129 33.70 5.41 15.48
CA CYS A 129 33.38 5.22 16.90
C CYS A 129 34.51 4.45 17.59
N GLY A 130 34.60 4.58 18.92
CA GLY A 130 35.49 3.77 19.77
C GLY A 130 34.78 2.62 20.46
N ARG A 131 33.44 2.61 20.45
CA ARG A 131 32.61 1.54 20.99
C ARG A 131 31.30 1.41 20.20
N ILE A 132 30.86 0.16 19.97
CA ILE A 132 29.57 -0.15 19.37
C ILE A 132 28.77 -1.06 20.31
N ARG A 133 27.47 -0.84 20.45
CA ARG A 133 26.54 -1.79 21.06
C ARG A 133 25.61 -2.36 20.01
N LEU A 134 25.40 -3.67 19.99
CA LEU A 134 24.59 -4.38 18.99
C LEU A 134 23.44 -5.12 19.67
N ALA A 135 22.21 -4.87 19.25
CA ALA A 135 21.02 -5.53 19.81
C ALA A 135 20.18 -6.20 18.71
N ASP A 136 20.06 -7.53 18.77
CA ASP A 136 19.17 -8.34 17.93
C ASP A 136 18.93 -9.71 18.60
N PHE A 137 17.71 -10.22 18.56
CA PHE A 137 17.31 -11.50 19.16
C PHE A 137 17.26 -12.67 18.16
N ASP A 138 17.26 -12.38 16.87
CA ASP A 138 17.12 -13.38 15.81
C ASP A 138 18.42 -14.13 15.55
N HIS A 139 18.24 -15.34 15.03
CA HIS A 139 19.32 -16.12 14.44
C HIS A 139 19.40 -15.88 12.94
N LEU A 140 20.59 -16.06 12.35
CA LEU A 140 20.82 -15.87 10.93
C LEU A 140 20.22 -17.02 10.13
N GLU A 141 19.31 -16.67 9.22
CA GLU A 141 18.70 -17.61 8.27
C GLU A 141 19.29 -17.47 6.86
N LEU A 142 19.09 -18.51 6.03
CA LEU A 142 19.45 -18.49 4.62
C LEU A 142 18.77 -17.35 3.85
N SER A 143 17.54 -17.00 4.25
CA SER A 143 16.74 -15.87 3.74
C SER A 143 17.40 -14.50 3.99
N ASN A 144 18.37 -14.40 4.90
CA ASN A 144 19.05 -13.16 5.26
C ASN A 144 20.34 -12.91 4.46
N LEU A 145 20.94 -13.97 3.89
CA LEU A 145 22.21 -13.90 3.15
C LEU A 145 22.13 -13.08 1.85
N ASN A 146 20.93 -12.63 1.46
CA ASN A 146 20.74 -11.73 0.33
C ASN A 146 21.18 -10.28 0.62
N ARG A 147 21.35 -9.90 1.89
CA ARG A 147 21.59 -8.50 2.33
C ARG A 147 22.44 -8.35 3.59
N VAL A 148 22.46 -9.34 4.48
CA VAL A 148 23.27 -9.32 5.70
C VAL A 148 24.72 -9.72 5.35
N PRO A 149 25.76 -8.98 5.80
CA PRO A 149 27.19 -9.32 5.59
C PRO A 149 27.68 -10.60 6.32
N ALA A 150 27.06 -11.73 6.02
CA ALA A 150 27.31 -13.03 6.63
C ALA A 150 27.49 -14.13 5.57
N THR A 151 27.82 -15.35 6.01
CA THR A 151 28.12 -16.49 5.14
C THR A 151 27.29 -17.71 5.52
N VAL A 152 27.31 -18.75 4.68
CA VAL A 152 26.66 -20.05 4.98
C VAL A 152 27.22 -20.74 6.22
N PHE A 153 28.40 -20.34 6.72
CA PHE A 153 28.98 -20.84 7.96
C PHE A 153 28.42 -20.16 9.22
N ASP A 154 27.72 -19.04 9.06
CA ASP A 154 27.16 -18.25 10.15
C ASP A 154 25.67 -18.60 10.43
N LEU A 155 25.09 -19.53 9.68
CA LEU A 155 23.68 -19.92 9.79
C LEU A 155 23.36 -20.52 11.16
N GLY A 156 22.25 -20.10 11.76
CA GLY A 156 21.84 -20.53 13.09
C GLY A 156 22.59 -19.87 14.25
N LEU A 157 23.42 -18.85 13.98
CA LEU A 157 24.01 -17.98 15.00
C LEU A 157 23.21 -16.69 15.17
N ASN A 158 23.17 -16.12 16.38
CA ASN A 158 22.53 -14.82 16.62
C ASN A 158 23.13 -13.71 15.72
N LYS A 159 22.28 -12.87 15.12
CA LYS A 159 22.70 -11.84 14.14
C LYS A 159 23.70 -10.81 14.72
N ALA A 160 23.53 -10.42 15.99
CA ALA A 160 24.45 -9.51 16.67
C ALA A 160 25.82 -10.15 16.94
N HIS A 161 25.87 -11.44 17.30
CA HIS A 161 27.14 -12.19 17.38
C HIS A 161 27.86 -12.26 16.03
N VAL A 162 27.16 -12.48 14.91
CA VAL A 162 27.79 -12.51 13.58
C VAL A 162 28.36 -11.14 13.21
N ALA A 163 27.66 -10.04 13.47
CA ALA A 163 28.18 -8.70 13.23
C ALA A 163 29.38 -8.36 14.12
N ALA A 164 29.35 -8.72 15.41
CA ALA A 164 30.49 -8.55 16.31
C ALA A 164 31.74 -9.29 15.80
N ARG A 165 31.59 -10.53 15.29
CA ARG A 165 32.68 -11.27 14.63
C ARG A 165 33.22 -10.54 13.41
N ARG A 166 32.35 -10.02 12.53
CA ARG A 166 32.76 -9.28 11.33
C ARG A 166 33.49 -7.99 11.67
N ILE A 167 33.05 -7.29 12.72
CA ILE A 167 33.73 -6.09 13.24
C ILE A 167 35.09 -6.44 13.84
N ALA A 168 35.19 -7.48 14.67
CA ALA A 168 36.45 -7.93 15.25
C ALA A 168 37.46 -8.39 14.18
N GLU A 169 37.00 -9.03 13.09
CA GLU A 169 37.82 -9.40 11.93
C GLU A 169 38.37 -8.17 11.15
N LEU A 170 37.79 -6.97 11.32
CA LEU A 170 38.30 -5.71 10.77
C LEU A 170 39.20 -4.95 11.74
N ASP A 171 38.80 -4.88 13.01
CA ASP A 171 39.47 -4.13 14.05
C ASP A 171 39.35 -4.86 15.41
N PRO A 172 40.38 -5.63 15.82
CA PRO A 172 40.33 -6.39 17.06
C PRO A 172 40.41 -5.51 18.32
N TYR A 173 40.58 -4.19 18.17
CA TYR A 173 40.64 -3.23 19.27
C TYR A 173 39.33 -2.45 19.48
N LEU A 174 38.37 -2.55 18.54
CA LEU A 174 37.09 -1.86 18.67
C LEU A 174 36.22 -2.59 19.71
N ALA A 175 35.82 -1.88 20.77
CA ALA A 175 34.97 -2.44 21.80
C ALA A 175 33.54 -2.67 21.27
N VAL A 176 33.06 -3.91 21.35
CA VAL A 176 31.70 -4.30 20.94
C VAL A 176 30.97 -4.94 22.12
N ASP A 177 29.84 -4.36 22.53
CA ASP A 177 28.92 -4.97 23.50
C ASP A 177 27.75 -5.62 22.73
N VAL A 178 27.34 -6.83 23.10
CA VAL A 178 26.24 -7.55 22.43
C VAL A 178 25.06 -7.77 23.38
N PHE A 179 23.86 -7.46 22.90
CA PHE A 179 22.56 -7.68 23.50
C PHE A 179 21.81 -8.71 22.63
N ASP A 180 22.16 -9.98 22.82
CA ASP A 180 21.67 -11.13 22.03
C ASP A 180 20.21 -11.53 22.34
N ALA A 181 19.64 -10.98 23.39
CA ALA A 181 18.20 -11.02 23.68
C ALA A 181 17.39 -9.91 22.97
N GLY A 182 18.04 -9.09 22.11
CA GLY A 182 17.41 -7.92 21.49
C GLY A 182 17.10 -6.81 22.50
N LEU A 183 16.15 -5.93 22.15
CA LEU A 183 15.67 -4.87 23.05
C LEU A 183 14.35 -5.25 23.71
N THR A 184 14.28 -5.06 25.03
CA THR A 184 13.08 -5.22 25.86
C THR A 184 12.94 -4.03 26.80
N ALA A 185 11.76 -3.86 27.40
CA ALA A 185 11.55 -2.79 28.40
C ALA A 185 12.56 -2.86 29.57
N ASP A 186 13.02 -4.06 29.95
CA ASP A 186 13.95 -4.27 31.07
C ASP A 186 15.40 -3.93 30.73
N ASN A 187 15.82 -4.01 29.46
CA ASN A 187 17.22 -3.80 29.04
C ASN A 187 17.46 -2.52 28.22
N LEU A 188 16.40 -1.85 27.75
CA LEU A 188 16.47 -0.65 26.93
C LEU A 188 17.27 0.48 27.59
N ASP A 189 17.07 0.68 28.89
CA ASP A 189 17.79 1.70 29.67
C ASP A 189 19.30 1.43 29.71
N ALA A 190 19.70 0.16 29.85
CA ALA A 190 21.11 -0.26 29.87
C ALA A 190 21.74 -0.21 28.47
N PHE A 191 20.97 -0.52 27.42
CA PHE A 191 21.42 -0.37 26.04
C PHE A 191 21.73 1.09 25.69
N LEU A 192 20.89 2.03 26.14
CA LEU A 192 21.02 3.46 25.87
C LEU A 192 22.02 4.22 26.77
N ASP A 193 22.47 3.64 27.88
CA ASP A 193 23.30 4.34 28.87
C ASP A 193 24.68 4.75 28.31
N GLY A 194 24.96 6.05 28.26
CA GLY A 194 26.22 6.59 27.75
C GLY A 194 26.46 6.39 26.25
N LEU A 195 25.41 6.20 25.44
CA LEU A 195 25.51 6.33 23.99
C LEU A 195 25.64 7.81 23.58
N ASP A 196 26.27 8.06 22.43
CA ASP A 196 26.26 9.37 21.75
C ASP A 196 25.25 9.40 20.60
N ILE A 197 24.99 8.25 19.95
CA ILE A 197 24.11 8.11 18.80
C ILE A 197 23.41 6.74 18.83
N VAL A 198 22.13 6.71 18.48
CA VAL A 198 21.34 5.48 18.26
C VAL A 198 21.08 5.30 16.77
N VAL A 199 21.38 4.12 16.25
CA VAL A 199 20.91 3.63 14.95
C VAL A 199 19.79 2.63 15.21
N GLU A 200 18.64 2.86 14.59
CA GLU A 200 17.45 2.03 14.75
C GLU A 200 17.07 1.40 13.40
N GLU A 201 17.03 0.08 13.34
CA GLU A 201 16.77 -0.74 12.15
C GLU A 201 15.91 -1.96 12.52
N CYS A 202 14.95 -1.78 13.44
CA CYS A 202 14.01 -2.80 13.89
C CYS A 202 12.77 -2.88 13.00
N ASP A 203 12.27 -4.10 12.77
CA ASP A 203 11.06 -4.35 11.98
C ASP A 203 9.76 -4.08 12.78
N SER A 204 9.80 -4.18 14.12
CA SER A 204 8.66 -3.92 15.01
C SER A 204 8.43 -2.42 15.22
N LEU A 205 7.19 -1.96 14.95
CA LEU A 205 6.78 -0.57 15.19
C LEU A 205 6.76 -0.22 16.70
N ASP A 206 6.38 -1.17 17.56
CA ASP A 206 6.37 -0.99 19.02
C ASP A 206 7.78 -0.79 19.60
N ILE A 207 8.75 -1.62 19.19
CA ILE A 207 10.16 -1.44 19.59
C ILE A 207 10.74 -0.14 18.99
N LYS A 208 10.44 0.14 17.71
CA LYS A 208 10.87 1.36 16.99
C LYS A 208 10.44 2.65 17.70
N VAL A 209 9.22 2.66 18.24
CA VAL A 209 8.67 3.81 18.98
C VAL A 209 9.21 3.85 20.42
N GLY A 210 9.24 2.73 21.13
CA GLY A 210 9.76 2.66 22.50
C GLY A 210 11.22 3.10 22.62
N LEU A 211 12.07 2.65 21.69
CA LEU A 211 13.47 3.06 21.60
C LEU A 211 13.61 4.58 21.36
N ARG A 212 12.79 5.16 20.48
CA ARG A 212 12.80 6.61 20.21
C ARG A 212 12.31 7.44 21.39
N MET A 213 11.31 6.99 22.14
CA MET A 213 10.90 7.64 23.39
C MET A 213 12.04 7.66 24.41
N ALA A 214 12.63 6.49 24.69
CA ALA A 214 13.71 6.36 25.65
C ALA A 214 15.00 7.10 25.22
N ALA A 215 15.23 7.24 23.90
CA ALA A 215 16.30 8.05 23.33
C ALA A 215 16.01 9.56 23.47
N ARG A 216 14.77 10.00 23.19
CA ARG A 216 14.35 11.41 23.36
C ARG A 216 14.49 11.88 24.81
N ASP A 217 14.05 11.06 25.75
CA ASP A 217 14.12 11.38 27.18
C ASP A 217 15.58 11.50 27.67
N ARG A 218 16.52 10.82 26.98
CA ARG A 218 17.97 10.93 27.16
C ARG A 218 18.66 11.97 26.27
N ARG A 219 17.90 12.64 25.38
CA ARG A 219 18.40 13.58 24.37
C ARG A 219 19.46 12.98 23.43
N LEU A 220 19.24 11.74 23.01
CA LEU A 220 20.10 11.03 22.07
C LEU A 220 19.59 11.23 20.63
N PRO A 221 20.46 11.55 19.66
CA PRO A 221 20.07 11.55 18.26
C PRO A 221 19.79 10.12 17.78
N VAL A 222 18.69 9.94 17.06
CA VAL A 222 18.30 8.67 16.42
C VAL A 222 18.47 8.80 14.91
N LEU A 223 19.05 7.76 14.30
CA LEU A 223 19.27 7.60 12.87
C LEU A 223 18.63 6.28 12.38
N MET A 224 18.07 6.29 11.18
CA MET A 224 17.50 5.11 10.53
C MET A 224 17.54 5.28 9.01
N ALA A 225 17.79 4.21 8.28
CA ALA A 225 17.58 4.13 6.84
C ALA A 225 16.47 3.10 6.52
N THR A 226 15.92 3.13 5.32
CA THR A 226 15.06 2.03 4.82
C THR A 226 15.40 1.66 3.39
N SER A 227 15.29 0.37 3.08
CA SER A 227 15.74 -0.24 1.82
C SER A 227 14.96 0.16 0.57
N ASP A 228 13.91 0.99 0.65
CA ASP A 228 13.20 1.52 -0.53
C ASP A 228 13.58 2.98 -0.78
N ARG A 229 14.08 3.26 -2.00
CA ARG A 229 14.46 4.60 -2.50
C ARG A 229 15.41 5.37 -1.58
N GLY A 230 16.31 4.64 -0.90
CA GLY A 230 17.36 5.20 -0.04
C GLY A 230 16.87 6.23 0.97
N ARG A 231 15.69 6.02 1.57
CA ARG A 231 15.15 6.94 2.58
C ARG A 231 16.00 6.91 3.85
N VAL A 232 16.25 8.09 4.40
CA VAL A 232 16.94 8.32 5.67
C VAL A 232 16.04 9.17 6.57
N ASP A 233 15.98 8.81 7.85
CA ASP A 233 15.22 9.45 8.93
C ASP A 233 16.21 9.86 10.04
N VAL A 234 16.14 11.12 10.46
CA VAL A 234 17.02 11.72 11.47
C VAL A 234 16.18 12.42 12.52
N GLU A 235 16.33 12.03 13.78
CA GLU A 235 15.70 12.69 14.93
C GLU A 235 16.76 13.17 15.92
N ARG A 236 17.15 14.45 15.80
CA ARG A 236 18.10 15.13 16.69
C ARG A 236 17.43 15.52 18.01
N PHE A 237 17.06 14.55 18.85
CA PHE A 237 16.51 14.85 20.18
C PHE A 237 17.53 15.55 21.12
N ASP A 238 18.81 15.55 20.75
CA ASP A 238 19.86 16.39 21.35
C ASP A 238 19.69 17.89 21.08
N GLN A 239 19.04 18.26 19.97
CA GLN A 239 18.80 19.64 19.54
C GLN A 239 17.33 20.06 19.66
N ASP A 240 16.41 19.12 19.46
CA ASP A 240 14.96 19.31 19.36
C ASP A 240 14.26 18.26 20.26
N PRO A 241 14.38 18.39 21.60
CA PRO A 241 13.91 17.37 22.55
C PRO A 241 12.39 17.26 22.62
N ASP A 242 11.67 18.31 22.22
CA ASP A 242 10.20 18.33 22.18
C ASP A 242 9.63 17.74 20.88
N ARG A 243 10.49 17.25 19.98
CA ARG A 243 10.08 16.63 18.71
C ARG A 243 9.13 15.44 18.93
N PRO A 244 7.97 15.41 18.24
CA PRO A 244 7.13 14.22 18.18
C PRO A 244 7.88 13.04 17.56
N ILE A 245 7.70 11.85 18.14
CA ILE A 245 8.31 10.59 17.69
C ILE A 245 7.90 10.28 16.24
N LEU A 246 8.86 9.81 15.41
CA LEU A 246 8.65 9.61 13.97
C LEU A 246 8.11 10.87 13.29
N HIS A 247 8.60 12.03 13.74
CA HIS A 247 8.17 13.37 13.32
C HIS A 247 6.66 13.65 13.46
N GLY A 248 5.93 12.85 14.26
CA GLY A 248 4.48 12.96 14.40
C GLY A 248 3.67 12.25 13.31
N LEU A 249 4.33 11.48 12.43
CA LEU A 249 3.67 10.75 11.34
C LEU A 249 2.71 9.66 11.82
N LEU A 250 2.75 9.25 13.09
CA LEU A 250 1.74 8.34 13.65
C LEU A 250 0.37 9.02 13.88
N GLY A 251 0.30 10.35 13.89
CA GLY A 251 -0.92 11.10 14.20
C GLY A 251 -1.36 10.92 15.67
N ASP A 252 -2.66 10.88 15.91
CA ASP A 252 -3.27 10.77 17.25
C ASP A 252 -3.22 9.34 17.87
N LEU A 253 -2.25 8.51 17.45
CA LEU A 253 -2.09 7.15 17.97
C LEU A 253 -1.66 7.18 19.45
N ASP A 254 -2.45 6.53 20.31
CA ASP A 254 -2.00 6.17 21.65
C ASP A 254 -0.92 5.08 21.57
N ILE A 255 0.32 5.50 21.82
CA ILE A 255 1.51 4.66 21.77
C ILE A 255 1.45 3.52 22.80
N GLU A 256 0.74 3.69 23.93
CA GLU A 256 0.64 2.64 24.95
C GLU A 256 -0.12 1.40 24.46
N LEU A 257 -0.95 1.54 23.41
CA LEU A 257 -1.71 0.44 22.82
C LEU A 257 -0.92 -0.38 21.78
N LEU A 258 0.19 0.14 21.25
CA LEU A 258 0.97 -0.50 20.18
C LEU A 258 1.38 -1.97 20.43
N PRO A 259 1.81 -2.38 21.65
CA PRO A 259 2.14 -3.78 21.91
C PRO A 259 0.95 -4.75 21.83
N GLY A 260 -0.28 -4.25 22.05
CA GLY A 260 -1.51 -5.05 22.01
C GLY A 260 -2.17 -5.13 20.64
N MET A 261 -1.80 -4.26 19.70
CA MET A 261 -2.39 -4.20 18.36
C MET A 261 -1.92 -5.35 17.45
N SER A 262 -2.85 -5.92 16.70
CA SER A 262 -2.56 -6.87 15.62
C SER A 262 -1.81 -6.20 14.45
N ILE A 263 -1.19 -7.02 13.59
CA ILE A 263 -0.52 -6.53 12.38
C ILE A 263 -1.49 -5.72 11.51
N ARG A 264 -2.74 -6.17 11.34
CA ARG A 264 -3.77 -5.44 10.56
C ARG A 264 -4.01 -4.04 11.12
N GLU A 265 -4.19 -3.90 12.42
CA GLU A 265 -4.40 -2.60 13.08
C GLU A 265 -3.15 -1.69 12.98
N LYS A 266 -1.95 -2.25 12.78
CA LYS A 266 -0.71 -1.49 12.56
C LYS A 266 -0.53 -1.00 11.11
N ILE A 267 -1.17 -1.63 10.11
CA ILE A 267 -1.00 -1.29 8.67
C ILE A 267 -1.20 0.20 8.36
N PRO A 268 -2.27 0.89 8.82
CA PRO A 268 -2.48 2.30 8.48
C PRO A 268 -1.36 3.22 8.99
N TYR A 269 -0.80 2.88 10.16
CA TYR A 269 0.30 3.62 10.75
C TYR A 269 1.62 3.32 10.04
N MET A 270 1.88 2.06 9.70
CA MET A 270 3.05 1.65 8.91
C MET A 270 3.06 2.34 7.55
N LEU A 271 1.98 2.24 6.75
CA LEU A 271 1.90 2.86 5.42
C LEU A 271 2.02 4.39 5.45
N ARG A 272 1.48 5.05 6.49
CA ARG A 272 1.63 6.50 6.69
C ARG A 272 3.06 6.88 7.08
N TYR A 273 3.68 6.13 7.99
CA TYR A 273 5.08 6.31 8.36
C TYR A 273 6.04 5.96 7.20
N ASP A 274 5.69 5.04 6.32
CA ASP A 274 6.49 4.65 5.15
C ASP A 274 6.36 5.57 3.94
N GLU A 275 5.40 6.52 3.98
CA GLU A 275 5.00 7.38 2.87
C GLU A 275 4.60 6.53 1.65
N ALA A 276 3.54 5.73 1.77
CA ALA A 276 3.08 4.77 0.75
C ALA A 276 2.85 5.37 -0.66
N ASP A 277 2.57 6.67 -0.74
CA ASP A 277 2.47 7.44 -1.99
C ASP A 277 3.83 7.61 -2.70
N ARG A 278 4.94 7.52 -1.96
CA ARG A 278 6.33 7.74 -2.41
C ARG A 278 7.18 6.48 -2.49
N VAL A 279 6.75 5.38 -1.87
CA VAL A 279 7.37 4.05 -2.01
C VAL A 279 7.52 3.68 -3.50
N SER A 280 8.59 2.99 -3.91
CA SER A 280 8.79 2.64 -5.32
C SER A 280 7.63 1.79 -5.88
N PRO A 281 7.34 1.86 -7.19
CA PRO A 281 6.22 1.10 -7.78
C PRO A 281 6.33 -0.40 -7.52
N ARG A 282 7.56 -0.93 -7.52
CA ARG A 282 7.85 -2.35 -7.26
C ARG A 282 7.61 -2.73 -5.81
N THR A 283 8.16 -1.98 -4.85
CA THR A 283 7.94 -2.28 -3.42
C THR A 283 6.46 -2.15 -3.05
N ALA A 284 5.77 -1.14 -3.59
CA ALA A 284 4.33 -0.94 -3.41
C ALA A 284 3.48 -2.05 -4.08
N ALA A 285 3.95 -2.65 -5.18
CA ALA A 285 3.30 -3.82 -5.79
C ALA A 285 3.55 -5.10 -4.99
N SER A 286 4.78 -5.29 -4.49
CA SER A 286 5.14 -6.44 -3.64
C SER A 286 4.35 -6.49 -2.33
N LEU A 287 3.92 -5.34 -1.80
CA LEU A 287 3.03 -5.21 -0.65
C LEU A 287 1.73 -6.02 -0.79
N LEU A 288 1.18 -6.11 -2.00
CA LEU A 288 -0.05 -6.84 -2.32
C LEU A 288 0.15 -8.36 -2.43
N GLU A 289 1.40 -8.80 -2.42
CA GLU A 289 1.83 -10.18 -2.63
C GLU A 289 2.43 -10.84 -1.38
N ILE A 290 2.59 -10.09 -0.28
CA ILE A 290 2.94 -10.64 1.04
C ILE A 290 1.84 -11.60 1.50
N ASP A 291 2.23 -12.73 2.09
CA ASP A 291 1.36 -13.87 2.44
C ASP A 291 0.59 -14.49 1.25
N ARG A 292 0.99 -14.15 0.01
CA ARG A 292 0.46 -14.73 -1.24
C ARG A 292 1.56 -15.42 -2.05
N SER A 293 2.43 -14.65 -2.71
CA SER A 293 3.57 -15.15 -3.47
C SER A 293 4.93 -14.76 -2.86
N LEU A 294 4.93 -13.81 -1.91
CA LEU A 294 6.07 -13.39 -1.11
C LEU A 294 5.83 -13.70 0.37
N SER A 295 6.89 -14.07 1.10
CA SER A 295 6.81 -14.35 2.55
C SER A 295 6.99 -13.11 3.42
N THR A 296 7.61 -12.05 2.89
CA THR A 296 7.86 -10.79 3.59
C THR A 296 8.31 -9.71 2.59
N TRP A 297 8.58 -8.52 3.08
CA TRP A 297 9.08 -7.37 2.32
C TRP A 297 10.37 -7.69 1.55
N PRO A 298 10.42 -7.43 0.23
CA PRO A 298 11.67 -7.57 -0.54
C PRO A 298 12.65 -6.46 -0.15
N GLN A 299 13.92 -6.81 -0.03
CA GLN A 299 15.01 -5.87 0.28
C GLN A 299 16.23 -6.20 -0.59
N LEU A 300 16.81 -5.22 -1.28
CA LEU A 300 18.03 -5.38 -2.06
C LEU A 300 19.26 -4.94 -1.25
N ALA A 301 20.38 -5.66 -1.43
CA ALA A 301 21.65 -5.31 -0.79
C ALA A 301 22.17 -3.92 -1.21
N SER A 302 21.91 -3.49 -2.45
CA SER A 302 22.31 -2.17 -2.96
C SER A 302 21.75 -1.05 -2.10
N ASP A 303 20.45 -1.10 -1.81
CA ASP A 303 19.72 -0.02 -1.16
C ASP A 303 20.04 0.00 0.34
N VAL A 304 20.25 -1.18 0.92
CA VAL A 304 20.80 -1.40 2.26
C VAL A 304 22.21 -0.81 2.41
N VAL A 305 23.08 -0.93 1.39
CA VAL A 305 24.42 -0.31 1.36
C VAL A 305 24.37 1.21 1.15
N VAL A 306 23.41 1.72 0.37
CA VAL A 306 23.16 3.18 0.25
C VAL A 306 22.73 3.75 1.60
N GLY A 307 21.81 3.09 2.31
CA GLY A 307 21.43 3.44 3.67
C GLY A 307 22.62 3.48 4.63
N ALA A 308 23.45 2.43 4.63
CA ALA A 308 24.68 2.38 5.43
C ALA A 308 25.65 3.53 5.14
N SER A 309 25.79 3.90 3.87
CA SER A 309 26.65 5.02 3.44
C SER A 309 26.10 6.37 3.96
N ALA A 310 24.79 6.55 3.93
CA ALA A 310 24.14 7.76 4.39
C ALA A 310 24.16 7.90 5.93
N LEU A 311 23.97 6.80 6.66
CA LEU A 311 24.05 6.84 8.13
C LEU A 311 25.49 7.04 8.63
N ALA A 312 26.50 6.54 7.91
CA ALA A 312 27.90 6.84 8.22
C ALA A 312 28.23 8.34 8.08
N GLU A 313 27.71 8.99 7.03
CA GLU A 313 27.80 10.45 6.85
C GLU A 313 27.03 11.21 7.96
N ALA A 314 25.86 10.74 8.36
CA ALA A 314 25.09 11.34 9.45
C ALA A 314 25.81 11.23 10.81
N VAL A 315 26.38 10.06 11.13
CA VAL A 315 27.23 9.83 12.30
C VAL A 315 28.45 10.77 12.28
N ARG A 316 29.13 10.90 11.13
CA ARG A 316 30.26 11.80 10.96
C ARG A 316 29.87 13.25 11.27
N ARG A 317 28.74 13.74 10.73
CA ARG A 317 28.24 15.10 10.99
C ARG A 317 27.94 15.34 12.47
N ILE A 318 27.20 14.44 13.11
CA ILE A 318 26.85 14.55 14.53
C ILE A 318 28.13 14.55 15.38
N GLY A 319 29.01 13.56 15.17
CA GLY A 319 30.27 13.40 15.88
C GLY A 319 31.20 14.61 15.79
N LEU A 320 31.26 15.25 14.62
CA LEU A 320 32.08 16.45 14.37
C LEU A 320 31.36 17.77 14.71
N GLY A 321 30.06 17.75 15.00
CA GLY A 321 29.27 18.95 15.26
C GLY A 321 28.98 19.78 14.01
N GLU A 322 28.97 19.14 12.83
CA GLU A 322 28.51 19.73 11.57
C GLU A 322 26.98 19.86 11.56
N GLU A 323 26.45 20.64 10.61
CA GLU A 323 25.00 20.82 10.49
C GLU A 323 24.31 19.55 9.93
N LEU A 324 23.44 18.98 10.77
CA LEU A 324 22.47 17.94 10.41
C LEU A 324 21.22 18.16 11.25
N ARG A 325 20.12 18.57 10.64
CA ARG A 325 18.83 18.83 11.30
C ARG A 325 17.97 17.57 11.34
N SER A 326 16.99 17.53 12.24
CA SER A 326 15.94 16.51 12.21
C SER A 326 15.11 16.60 10.93
N GLY A 327 14.71 15.45 10.37
CA GLY A 327 13.89 15.35 9.18
C GLY A 327 14.19 14.10 8.37
N ARG A 328 13.62 14.04 7.16
CA ARG A 328 13.81 12.96 6.20
C ARG A 328 14.39 13.45 4.88
N CYS A 329 15.18 12.60 4.26
CA CYS A 329 15.55 12.73 2.85
C CYS A 329 15.47 11.36 2.15
N ARG A 330 15.62 11.36 0.83
CA ARG A 330 15.73 10.15 0.00
C ARG A 330 16.94 10.29 -0.90
N ILE A 331 17.76 9.26 -0.95
CA ILE A 331 18.87 9.10 -1.89
C ILE A 331 18.41 8.02 -2.88
N ASP A 332 17.48 8.40 -3.76
CA ASP A 332 16.86 7.48 -4.71
C ASP A 332 17.80 7.29 -5.91
N MET A 333 18.69 6.30 -5.80
CA MET A 333 19.64 5.94 -6.86
C MET A 333 18.96 5.61 -8.20
N GLY A 334 17.71 5.16 -8.20
CA GLY A 334 16.94 4.95 -9.43
C GLY A 334 16.61 6.28 -10.09
N TRP A 335 16.01 7.20 -9.33
CA TRP A 335 15.66 8.53 -9.81
C TRP A 335 16.89 9.33 -10.30
N GLU A 336 17.99 9.31 -9.55
CA GLU A 336 19.25 9.97 -9.94
C GLU A 336 19.82 9.41 -11.26
N LEU A 337 19.68 8.10 -11.50
CA LEU A 337 20.09 7.47 -12.76
C LEU A 337 19.10 7.73 -13.90
N ASP A 338 17.81 7.94 -13.61
CA ASP A 338 16.82 8.41 -14.58
C ASP A 338 17.05 9.89 -14.96
N GLN A 339 17.78 10.68 -14.15
CA GLN A 339 18.22 12.05 -14.47
C GLN A 339 19.56 12.09 -15.25
N LEU A 340 20.01 10.95 -15.83
CA LEU A 340 21.22 10.93 -16.66
C LEU A 340 21.01 11.64 -18.00
N ASP A 341 21.25 12.96 -18.00
CA ASP A 341 21.33 13.78 -19.21
C ASP A 341 22.56 13.44 -20.07
N GLU A 342 22.43 13.61 -21.39
CA GLU A 342 23.60 13.72 -22.26
C GLU A 342 24.37 15.01 -21.90
N VAL A 343 25.67 14.89 -21.63
CA VAL A 343 26.50 16.02 -21.15
C VAL A 343 26.69 17.07 -22.25
N GLU A 344 25.84 18.10 -22.26
CA GLU A 344 25.95 19.24 -23.17
C GLU A 344 27.21 20.10 -22.89
N PRO A 345 27.95 20.53 -23.93
CA PRO A 345 28.92 21.62 -23.81
C PRO A 345 28.21 22.94 -23.42
N ALA A 346 28.64 23.53 -22.31
CA ALA A 346 27.91 24.56 -21.57
C ALA A 346 27.34 25.74 -22.38
N HIS A 347 26.02 25.75 -22.59
CA HIS A 347 25.25 26.92 -23.05
C HIS A 347 23.93 27.10 -22.26
N HIS A 348 23.57 28.35 -21.97
CA HIS A 348 22.47 28.70 -21.06
C HIS A 348 21.08 28.65 -21.72
N ARG A 349 20.06 28.23 -20.96
CA ARG A 349 18.63 28.41 -21.26
C ARG A 349 17.90 29.16 -20.12
N PRO A 350 16.95 30.07 -20.42
CA PRO A 350 16.07 30.73 -19.44
C PRO A 350 14.65 30.13 -19.38
N GLU A 351 13.94 30.38 -18.28
CA GLU A 351 12.66 29.76 -17.88
C GLU A 351 11.36 30.42 -18.42
N PRO A 352 10.21 29.71 -18.42
CA PRO A 352 8.88 30.22 -18.76
C PRO A 352 8.03 30.68 -17.54
N ARG A 353 6.81 31.21 -17.77
CA ARG A 353 5.86 31.66 -16.72
C ARG A 353 4.39 31.32 -17.00
N ASP A 354 3.60 31.32 -15.92
CA ASP A 354 2.33 30.62 -15.70
C ASP A 354 1.07 31.55 -15.64
N GLY A 355 -0.16 31.01 -15.65
CA GLY A 355 -1.42 31.79 -15.43
C GLY A 355 -2.74 30.98 -15.36
N ARG A 356 -3.66 31.30 -14.41
CA ARG A 356 -4.86 30.51 -14.00
C ARG A 356 -6.22 31.28 -13.99
N GLY A 357 -7.35 30.55 -13.89
CA GLY A 357 -8.74 31.00 -13.54
C GLY A 357 -9.81 30.47 -14.53
N GLY A 358 -11.11 30.21 -14.25
CA GLY A 358 -12.06 30.46 -13.14
C GLY A 358 -13.38 31.06 -13.70
N ASP A 359 -14.63 30.81 -13.24
CA ASP A 359 -15.20 29.95 -12.17
C ASP A 359 -16.78 29.86 -12.30
N ALA A 360 -17.45 29.04 -11.47
CA ALA A 360 -18.87 29.10 -11.02
C ALA A 360 -20.05 28.45 -11.82
N ALA A 361 -21.07 27.99 -11.06
CA ALA A 361 -22.26 27.24 -11.48
C ALA A 361 -23.61 27.89 -11.04
N PRO A 362 -24.80 27.45 -11.53
CA PRO A 362 -26.08 27.91 -10.97
C PRO A 362 -27.18 26.84 -10.68
N SER A 363 -27.72 26.96 -9.46
CA SER A 363 -29.15 26.81 -9.06
C SER A 363 -29.95 25.51 -9.18
N MET A 364 -30.70 25.21 -8.11
CA MET A 364 -31.59 24.06 -7.92
C MET A 364 -32.88 24.10 -8.75
N VAL A 365 -33.31 22.92 -9.23
CA VAL A 365 -34.60 22.66 -9.88
C VAL A 365 -35.61 22.14 -8.85
N SER A 366 -36.85 22.63 -8.90
CA SER A 366 -37.90 22.36 -7.90
C SER A 366 -39.13 21.61 -8.45
N ASP A 367 -38.98 20.78 -9.50
CA ASP A 367 -40.02 19.81 -9.92
C ASP A 367 -39.74 18.42 -9.29
N PRO A 368 -40.63 17.89 -8.43
CA PRO A 368 -40.43 16.57 -7.83
C PRO A 368 -40.53 15.36 -8.79
N ILE A 369 -41.09 15.50 -10.00
CA ILE A 369 -41.04 14.45 -11.02
C ILE A 369 -39.64 14.41 -11.66
N VAL A 370 -39.06 15.58 -11.94
CA VAL A 370 -37.67 15.70 -12.39
C VAL A 370 -36.71 15.20 -11.29
N ALA A 371 -36.96 15.57 -10.03
CA ALA A 371 -36.19 15.04 -8.90
C ALA A 371 -36.27 13.51 -8.78
N ALA A 372 -37.44 12.90 -9.06
CA ALA A 372 -37.59 11.45 -9.10
C ALA A 372 -36.75 10.81 -10.22
N ALA A 373 -36.75 11.39 -11.43
CA ALA A 373 -35.87 10.96 -12.52
C ALA A 373 -34.39 10.99 -12.10
N MET A 374 -33.94 12.12 -11.52
CA MET A 374 -32.57 12.26 -11.03
C MET A 374 -32.21 11.25 -9.94
N ARG A 375 -33.16 10.81 -9.09
CA ARG A 375 -32.88 9.87 -7.98
C ARG A 375 -32.52 8.45 -8.44
N ALA A 376 -32.78 8.08 -9.69
CA ALA A 376 -32.43 6.77 -10.22
C ALA A 376 -30.93 6.42 -10.05
N PRO A 377 -30.58 5.13 -9.93
CA PRO A 377 -29.20 4.67 -9.88
C PRO A 377 -28.56 4.69 -11.28
N SER A 378 -27.24 4.86 -11.32
CA SER A 378 -26.41 4.66 -12.51
C SER A 378 -25.03 4.11 -12.13
N GLY A 379 -24.33 3.49 -13.09
CA GLY A 379 -22.92 3.13 -12.93
C GLY A 379 -22.07 4.35 -12.57
N GLY A 380 -21.10 4.20 -11.66
CA GLY A 380 -20.26 5.30 -11.16
C GLY A 380 -21.00 6.51 -10.55
N ASN A 381 -22.32 6.46 -10.37
CA ASN A 381 -23.18 7.64 -10.17
C ASN A 381 -22.98 8.73 -11.26
N SER A 382 -22.63 8.31 -12.50
CA SER A 382 -22.34 9.17 -13.66
C SER A 382 -23.52 10.05 -14.09
N GLN A 383 -24.75 9.61 -13.80
CA GLN A 383 -26.02 10.22 -14.21
C GLN A 383 -26.02 10.45 -15.73
N PRO A 384 -26.06 9.37 -16.54
CA PRO A 384 -25.71 9.35 -17.96
C PRO A 384 -26.83 9.86 -18.87
N TRP A 385 -27.57 10.85 -18.39
CA TRP A 385 -28.79 11.35 -19.02
C TRP A 385 -28.80 12.87 -19.13
N ARG A 386 -29.47 13.37 -20.18
CA ARG A 386 -30.06 14.70 -20.19
C ARG A 386 -31.56 14.56 -19.96
N ILE A 387 -32.10 15.32 -19.01
CA ILE A 387 -33.53 15.39 -18.71
C ILE A 387 -34.07 16.75 -19.17
N ASP A 388 -34.94 16.74 -20.16
CA ASP A 388 -35.67 17.92 -20.65
C ASP A 388 -37.13 17.83 -20.19
N ALA A 389 -37.62 18.84 -19.46
CA ALA A 389 -38.95 18.82 -18.86
C ALA A 389 -39.75 20.11 -19.13
N ASP A 390 -41.00 19.93 -19.56
CA ASP A 390 -41.99 20.97 -19.78
C ASP A 390 -43.34 20.61 -19.09
N PRO A 391 -44.36 21.50 -19.08
CA PRO A 391 -45.63 21.23 -18.42
C PRO A 391 -46.34 19.95 -18.89
N THR A 392 -46.21 19.62 -20.16
CA THR A 392 -46.92 18.54 -20.89
C THR A 392 -46.10 17.29 -21.13
N LYS A 393 -44.76 17.37 -21.09
CA LYS A 393 -43.87 16.26 -21.43
C LYS A 393 -42.59 16.25 -20.59
N LEU A 394 -42.07 15.06 -20.31
CA LEU A 394 -40.69 14.87 -19.82
C LEU A 394 -39.97 13.87 -20.74
N THR A 395 -38.75 14.22 -21.12
CA THR A 395 -37.88 13.41 -22.00
C THR A 395 -36.55 13.16 -21.29
N ILE A 396 -36.08 11.91 -21.34
CA ILE A 396 -34.79 11.45 -20.80
C ILE A 396 -34.00 10.87 -21.97
N SER A 397 -32.84 11.43 -22.28
CA SER A 397 -31.98 10.96 -23.38
C SER A 397 -30.62 10.53 -22.84
N VAL A 398 -30.04 9.44 -23.34
CA VAL A 398 -28.64 9.06 -23.00
C VAL A 398 -27.69 10.16 -23.47
N ALA A 399 -26.85 10.64 -22.57
CA ALA A 399 -25.80 11.62 -22.81
C ALA A 399 -24.47 10.88 -23.04
N THR A 400 -24.01 10.83 -24.28
CA THR A 400 -22.82 10.04 -24.67
C THR A 400 -21.52 10.59 -24.08
N GLU A 401 -21.52 11.85 -23.66
CA GLU A 401 -20.44 12.48 -22.90
C GLU A 401 -20.34 12.00 -21.43
N HIS A 402 -21.23 11.11 -20.96
CA HIS A 402 -21.32 10.65 -19.56
C HIS A 402 -21.28 9.11 -19.44
N THR A 403 -20.47 8.48 -20.30
CA THR A 403 -20.25 7.03 -20.38
C THR A 403 -18.89 6.61 -19.78
N SER A 404 -18.61 5.30 -19.75
CA SER A 404 -17.33 4.69 -19.33
C SER A 404 -17.07 3.44 -20.17
N THR A 405 -15.86 2.89 -20.13
CA THR A 405 -15.51 1.66 -20.88
C THR A 405 -16.36 0.46 -20.44
N MET A 406 -16.85 0.45 -19.19
CA MET A 406 -17.79 -0.57 -18.70
C MET A 406 -19.24 -0.40 -19.19
N ASP A 407 -19.61 0.75 -19.74
CA ASP A 407 -20.94 1.00 -20.32
C ASP A 407 -20.99 0.52 -21.78
N VAL A 408 -20.67 -0.76 -21.99
CA VAL A 408 -20.48 -1.37 -23.31
C VAL A 408 -21.69 -1.14 -24.21
N GLY A 409 -21.49 -0.41 -25.30
CA GLY A 409 -22.55 -0.05 -26.25
C GLY A 409 -23.70 0.76 -25.65
N PHE A 410 -23.47 1.54 -24.59
CA PHE A 410 -24.47 2.30 -23.82
C PHE A 410 -25.53 1.44 -23.09
N ARG A 411 -25.28 0.15 -22.88
CA ARG A 411 -26.23 -0.77 -22.25
C ARG A 411 -26.46 -0.45 -20.77
N GLY A 412 -25.41 -0.08 -20.03
CA GLY A 412 -25.51 0.37 -18.64
C GLY A 412 -26.26 1.70 -18.52
N SER A 413 -26.04 2.62 -19.46
CA SER A 413 -26.79 3.87 -19.61
C SER A 413 -28.27 3.63 -19.94
N ALA A 414 -28.58 2.62 -20.76
CA ALA A 414 -29.96 2.21 -21.03
C ALA A 414 -30.65 1.67 -19.77
N VAL A 415 -29.98 0.83 -18.96
CA VAL A 415 -30.49 0.39 -17.64
C VAL A 415 -30.77 1.59 -16.73
N ALA A 416 -29.85 2.55 -16.67
CA ALA A 416 -29.99 3.76 -15.86
C ALA A 416 -31.19 4.63 -16.31
N LEU A 417 -31.35 4.86 -17.62
CA LEU A 417 -32.49 5.56 -18.21
C LEU A 417 -33.81 4.83 -17.94
N GLY A 418 -33.80 3.49 -17.98
CA GLY A 418 -34.93 2.64 -17.62
C GLY A 418 -35.39 2.81 -16.17
N ALA A 419 -34.44 2.90 -15.22
CA ALA A 419 -34.73 3.18 -13.82
C ALA A 419 -35.28 4.61 -13.62
N ALA A 420 -34.69 5.60 -14.29
CA ALA A 420 -35.18 6.98 -14.28
C ALA A 420 -36.62 7.10 -14.79
N LEU A 421 -36.95 6.38 -15.87
CA LEU A 421 -38.31 6.31 -16.42
C LEU A 421 -39.31 5.67 -15.45
N TYR A 422 -38.90 4.64 -14.72
CA TYR A 422 -39.74 4.01 -13.69
C TYR A 422 -40.05 4.98 -12.54
N ASN A 423 -39.04 5.72 -12.08
CA ASN A 423 -39.22 6.75 -11.04
C ASN A 423 -40.11 7.90 -11.50
N VAL A 424 -40.02 8.30 -12.78
CA VAL A 424 -40.95 9.26 -13.38
C VAL A 424 -42.39 8.72 -13.42
N ARG A 425 -42.60 7.45 -13.78
CA ARG A 425 -43.93 6.82 -13.75
C ARG A 425 -44.53 6.81 -12.34
N ILE A 426 -43.74 6.45 -11.32
CA ILE A 426 -44.14 6.52 -9.91
C ILE A 426 -44.53 7.96 -9.51
N ALA A 427 -43.67 8.94 -9.79
CA ALA A 427 -43.89 10.33 -9.40
C ALA A 427 -45.04 11.02 -10.17
N ALA A 428 -45.35 10.56 -11.39
CA ALA A 428 -46.51 10.99 -12.18
C ALA A 428 -47.81 10.32 -11.69
N ALA A 429 -47.78 9.04 -11.34
CA ALA A 429 -48.92 8.31 -10.76
C ALA A 429 -49.35 8.91 -9.42
N ALA A 430 -48.38 9.19 -8.52
CA ALA A 430 -48.63 9.84 -7.23
C ALA A 430 -49.19 11.28 -7.35
N ARG A 431 -49.08 11.91 -8.53
CA ARG A 431 -49.64 13.24 -8.84
C ARG A 431 -50.90 13.21 -9.70
N GLY A 432 -51.37 12.03 -10.11
CA GLY A 432 -52.53 11.89 -11.00
C GLY A 432 -52.30 12.43 -12.42
N VAL A 433 -51.03 12.51 -12.86
CA VAL A 433 -50.63 13.01 -14.19
C VAL A 433 -49.98 11.94 -15.07
N LEU A 434 -50.16 10.66 -14.71
CA LEU A 434 -49.62 9.54 -15.49
C LEU A 434 -50.22 9.55 -16.91
N GLY A 435 -49.39 9.24 -17.90
CA GLY A 435 -49.78 9.20 -19.31
C GLY A 435 -48.92 8.22 -20.10
N PRO A 436 -49.06 8.18 -21.43
CA PRO A 436 -48.35 7.22 -22.27
C PRO A 436 -46.84 7.43 -22.22
N VAL A 437 -46.12 6.31 -22.35
CA VAL A 437 -44.65 6.25 -22.33
C VAL A 437 -44.16 5.65 -23.64
N SER A 438 -43.10 6.23 -24.20
CA SER A 438 -42.40 5.73 -25.38
C SER A 438 -40.90 5.64 -25.10
N VAL A 439 -40.25 4.57 -25.56
CA VAL A 439 -38.79 4.43 -25.58
C VAL A 439 -38.37 4.15 -27.02
N SER A 440 -37.31 4.81 -27.51
CA SER A 440 -36.88 4.74 -28.90
C SER A 440 -35.37 4.96 -29.02
N GLU A 441 -34.76 4.24 -29.95
CA GLU A 441 -33.31 4.28 -30.25
C GLU A 441 -33.01 5.33 -31.34
N ASP A 442 -31.77 5.83 -31.35
CA ASP A 442 -31.23 6.78 -32.34
C ASP A 442 -32.04 8.07 -32.55
N VAL A 443 -32.58 8.63 -31.47
CA VAL A 443 -33.41 9.85 -31.51
C VAL A 443 -32.57 11.10 -31.25
N ALA A 444 -32.59 12.05 -32.18
CA ALA A 444 -31.97 13.37 -32.05
C ALA A 444 -30.47 13.36 -31.69
N GLY A 445 -29.75 12.31 -32.09
CA GLY A 445 -28.31 12.13 -31.79
C GLY A 445 -28.01 11.43 -30.47
N SER A 446 -29.04 11.02 -29.71
CA SER A 446 -28.90 10.16 -28.53
C SER A 446 -29.12 8.69 -28.92
N PRO A 447 -28.29 7.73 -28.44
CA PRO A 447 -28.48 6.30 -28.69
C PRO A 447 -29.83 5.77 -28.20
N LEU A 448 -30.37 6.35 -27.12
CA LEU A 448 -31.65 5.94 -26.54
C LEU A 448 -32.34 7.13 -25.86
N GLN A 449 -33.62 7.29 -26.16
CA GLN A 449 -34.50 8.27 -25.54
C GLN A 449 -35.76 7.60 -24.99
N ALA A 450 -36.14 7.97 -23.76
CA ALA A 450 -37.47 7.72 -23.21
C ALA A 450 -38.24 9.04 -23.07
N ALA A 451 -39.55 8.97 -23.22
CA ALA A 451 -40.44 10.09 -23.03
C ALA A 451 -41.74 9.65 -22.34
N ILE A 452 -42.30 10.54 -21.53
CA ILE A 452 -43.67 10.46 -21.01
C ILE A 452 -44.42 11.72 -21.42
N ASP A 453 -45.59 11.56 -22.02
CA ASP A 453 -46.53 12.67 -22.22
C ASP A 453 -47.50 12.67 -21.02
N PHE A 454 -47.56 13.77 -20.27
CA PHE A 454 -48.35 13.86 -19.05
C PHE A 454 -49.85 13.90 -19.37
N GLY A 455 -50.64 13.12 -18.61
CA GLY A 455 -52.07 12.93 -18.84
C GLY A 455 -52.90 13.14 -17.58
N ASN A 456 -53.98 12.36 -17.48
CA ASN A 456 -54.88 12.30 -16.32
C ASN A 456 -55.05 10.86 -15.81
N GLY A 457 -54.10 9.98 -16.10
CA GLY A 457 -54.08 8.59 -15.66
C GLY A 457 -53.68 8.45 -14.21
N SER A 458 -54.11 7.34 -13.60
CA SER A 458 -53.78 6.95 -12.23
C SER A 458 -53.44 5.47 -12.16
N ASP A 459 -52.34 5.14 -11.47
CA ASP A 459 -52.00 3.78 -11.07
C ASP A 459 -51.73 3.80 -9.56
N PRO A 460 -52.67 3.33 -8.72
CA PRO A 460 -52.49 3.31 -7.26
C PRO A 460 -51.28 2.49 -6.83
N ALA A 461 -50.98 1.37 -7.51
CA ALA A 461 -49.87 0.50 -7.13
C ALA A 461 -48.51 1.12 -7.44
N LEU A 462 -48.41 1.97 -8.47
CA LEU A 462 -47.23 2.81 -8.70
C LEU A 462 -47.19 4.03 -7.75
N ALA A 463 -48.33 4.64 -7.45
CA ALA A 463 -48.39 5.78 -6.53
C ALA A 463 -47.93 5.41 -5.11
N ASP A 464 -48.30 4.22 -4.62
CA ASP A 464 -47.87 3.68 -3.32
C ASP A 464 -46.34 3.48 -3.21
N LEU A 465 -45.61 3.48 -4.33
CA LEU A 465 -44.15 3.37 -4.36
C LEU A 465 -43.42 4.72 -4.26
N TYR A 466 -44.12 5.86 -4.19
CA TYR A 466 -43.47 7.18 -4.19
C TYR A 466 -42.51 7.38 -3.01
N GLU A 467 -42.97 7.12 -1.77
CA GLU A 467 -42.09 7.23 -0.59
C GLU A 467 -40.98 6.15 -0.56
N PRO A 468 -41.26 4.85 -0.84
CA PRO A 468 -40.21 3.84 -1.02
C PRO A 468 -39.14 4.20 -2.08
N MET A 469 -39.55 4.79 -3.21
CA MET A 469 -38.66 5.28 -4.26
C MET A 469 -37.80 6.44 -3.79
N LEU A 470 -38.36 7.38 -3.02
CA LEU A 470 -37.58 8.45 -2.40
C LEU A 470 -36.59 7.90 -1.37
N ALA A 471 -36.98 6.89 -0.58
CA ALA A 471 -36.11 6.24 0.40
C ALA A 471 -34.99 5.37 -0.21
N ARG A 472 -35.10 4.95 -1.48
CA ARG A 472 -34.15 4.03 -2.13
C ARG A 472 -32.70 4.54 -2.08
N GLU A 473 -31.80 3.69 -1.59
CA GLU A 473 -30.36 3.99 -1.44
C GLU A 473 -29.46 2.87 -1.98
N THR A 474 -28.17 3.15 -2.14
CA THR A 474 -27.14 2.15 -2.43
C THR A 474 -26.37 1.86 -1.15
N ASN A 475 -26.54 0.66 -0.61
CA ASN A 475 -25.99 0.29 0.69
C ASN A 475 -24.75 -0.60 0.51
N ARG A 476 -23.55 -0.09 0.82
CA ARG A 476 -22.29 -0.82 0.56
C ARG A 476 -21.77 -1.62 1.75
N HIS A 477 -22.43 -1.57 2.90
CA HIS A 477 -22.04 -2.29 4.11
C HIS A 477 -21.83 -3.78 3.83
N ARG A 478 -20.84 -4.37 4.51
CA ARG A 478 -20.62 -5.82 4.51
C ARG A 478 -21.91 -6.57 4.91
N GLY A 479 -22.62 -6.08 5.92
CA GLY A 479 -23.92 -6.63 6.33
C GLY A 479 -23.82 -8.06 6.86
N THR A 480 -24.96 -8.75 6.91
CA THR A 480 -25.08 -10.14 7.40
C THR A 480 -26.02 -10.96 6.51
N ARG A 481 -25.61 -12.20 6.23
CA ARG A 481 -26.41 -13.17 5.47
C ARG A 481 -27.63 -13.64 6.27
N ARG A 482 -28.81 -13.53 5.68
CA ARG A 482 -30.07 -14.14 6.16
C ARG A 482 -30.81 -14.81 5.01
N PRO A 483 -31.48 -15.96 5.19
CA PRO A 483 -32.34 -16.53 4.17
C PRO A 483 -33.46 -15.55 3.79
N LEU A 484 -33.79 -15.48 2.49
CA LEU A 484 -34.99 -14.78 2.02
C LEU A 484 -36.21 -15.69 2.21
N ASP A 485 -37.35 -15.13 2.62
CA ASP A 485 -38.60 -15.88 2.68
C ASP A 485 -39.33 -15.96 1.33
N ASP A 486 -40.20 -16.96 1.19
CA ASP A 486 -40.95 -17.22 -0.05
C ASP A 486 -41.84 -16.05 -0.48
N GLN A 487 -42.32 -15.24 0.48
CA GLN A 487 -43.15 -14.08 0.19
C GLN A 487 -42.33 -12.97 -0.46
N THR A 488 -41.14 -12.69 0.08
CA THR A 488 -40.17 -11.75 -0.46
C THR A 488 -39.68 -12.20 -1.84
N ILE A 489 -39.29 -13.47 -1.98
CA ILE A 489 -38.89 -14.05 -3.27
C ILE A 489 -39.99 -13.85 -4.33
N LYS A 490 -41.23 -14.22 -4.00
CA LYS A 490 -42.38 -14.06 -4.89
C LYS A 490 -42.66 -12.59 -5.24
N LEU A 491 -42.55 -11.68 -4.27
CA LEU A 491 -42.72 -10.24 -4.48
C LEU A 491 -41.71 -9.70 -5.50
N LEU A 492 -40.42 -10.00 -5.31
CA LEU A 492 -39.35 -9.51 -6.19
C LEU A 492 -39.45 -10.10 -7.59
N SER A 493 -39.73 -11.41 -7.74
CA SER A 493 -39.94 -12.02 -9.06
C SER A 493 -41.16 -11.42 -9.78
N THR A 494 -42.28 -11.23 -9.07
CA THR A 494 -43.48 -10.59 -9.63
C THR A 494 -43.20 -9.15 -10.09
N ALA A 495 -42.32 -8.42 -9.38
CA ALA A 495 -41.95 -7.06 -9.74
C ALA A 495 -41.14 -7.02 -11.05
N ALA A 496 -40.16 -7.92 -11.22
CA ALA A 496 -39.41 -8.05 -12.46
C ALA A 496 -40.30 -8.46 -13.63
N GLU A 497 -41.19 -9.44 -13.43
CA GLU A 497 -42.11 -9.95 -14.45
C GLU A 497 -43.10 -8.88 -14.95
N ARG A 498 -43.61 -8.02 -14.07
CA ARG A 498 -44.52 -6.91 -14.43
C ARG A 498 -43.90 -5.91 -15.38
N GLU A 499 -42.60 -5.66 -15.21
CA GLU A 499 -41.82 -4.80 -16.09
C GLU A 499 -41.22 -5.58 -17.28
N GLY A 500 -41.57 -6.86 -17.46
CA GLY A 500 -41.16 -7.67 -18.62
C GLY A 500 -39.70 -8.15 -18.58
N ALA A 501 -39.15 -8.32 -17.38
CA ALA A 501 -37.86 -8.95 -17.11
C ALA A 501 -38.04 -10.26 -16.32
N ARG A 502 -36.94 -11.01 -16.11
CA ARG A 502 -36.88 -12.18 -15.24
C ARG A 502 -35.90 -11.93 -14.11
N LEU A 503 -36.22 -12.44 -12.91
CA LEU A 503 -35.34 -12.44 -11.76
C LEU A 503 -34.83 -13.88 -11.50
N HIS A 504 -33.52 -14.03 -11.42
CA HIS A 504 -32.84 -15.25 -10.97
C HIS A 504 -32.20 -14.97 -9.61
N LEU A 505 -32.33 -15.89 -8.65
CA LEU A 505 -31.77 -15.73 -7.30
C LEU A 505 -30.75 -16.81 -7.01
N LEU A 506 -29.50 -16.40 -6.76
CA LEU A 506 -28.46 -17.28 -6.23
C LEU A 506 -28.47 -17.15 -4.69
N THR A 507 -29.06 -18.14 -4.02
CA THR A 507 -29.15 -18.21 -2.54
C THR A 507 -28.22 -19.26 -1.93
N GLU A 508 -27.87 -20.31 -2.67
CA GLU A 508 -27.10 -21.43 -2.16
C GLU A 508 -25.62 -21.09 -1.94
N ARG A 509 -25.00 -21.70 -0.92
CA ARG A 509 -23.60 -21.40 -0.55
C ARG A 509 -22.62 -21.71 -1.68
N ASP A 510 -22.82 -22.82 -2.38
CA ASP A 510 -21.91 -23.25 -3.44
C ASP A 510 -22.02 -22.33 -4.67
N ASP A 511 -23.22 -21.88 -5.01
CA ASP A 511 -23.43 -20.94 -6.11
C ASP A 511 -22.95 -19.52 -5.75
N LEU A 512 -23.14 -19.07 -4.52
CA LEU A 512 -22.53 -17.83 -4.02
C LEU A 512 -20.99 -17.92 -4.02
N SER A 513 -20.40 -19.07 -3.69
CA SER A 513 -18.94 -19.28 -3.72
C SER A 513 -18.39 -19.26 -5.16
N ARG A 514 -19.11 -19.86 -6.11
CA ARG A 514 -18.80 -19.81 -7.54
C ARG A 514 -18.91 -18.37 -8.07
N ALA A 515 -20.00 -17.66 -7.74
CA ALA A 515 -20.18 -16.25 -8.10
C ALA A 515 -19.07 -15.37 -7.49
N ALA A 516 -18.72 -15.56 -6.22
CA ALA A 516 -17.66 -14.82 -5.53
C ALA A 516 -16.30 -15.00 -6.22
N THR A 517 -15.99 -16.22 -6.67
CA THR A 517 -14.76 -16.51 -7.41
C THR A 517 -14.74 -15.81 -8.76
N ILE A 518 -15.86 -15.85 -9.50
CA ILE A 518 -15.99 -15.16 -10.80
C ILE A 518 -15.88 -13.63 -10.64
N PHE A 519 -16.55 -13.08 -9.63
CA PHE A 519 -16.63 -11.63 -9.42
C PHE A 519 -15.30 -11.08 -8.89
N GLY A 520 -14.62 -11.80 -7.99
CA GLY A 520 -13.27 -11.43 -7.55
C GLY A 520 -12.25 -11.44 -8.70
N ALA A 521 -12.31 -12.42 -9.60
CA ALA A 521 -11.45 -12.45 -10.79
C ALA A 521 -11.77 -11.27 -11.74
N ALA A 522 -13.04 -10.96 -11.96
CA ALA A 522 -13.44 -9.81 -12.77
C ALA A 522 -13.01 -8.46 -12.14
N ASP A 523 -13.08 -8.32 -10.82
CA ASP A 523 -12.65 -7.12 -10.10
C ASP A 523 -11.12 -6.96 -10.15
N ARG A 524 -10.35 -8.05 -10.00
CA ARG A 524 -8.90 -8.06 -10.28
C ARG A 524 -8.58 -7.53 -11.69
N ILE A 525 -9.29 -8.00 -12.72
CA ILE A 525 -9.09 -7.51 -14.10
C ILE A 525 -9.40 -6.01 -14.20
N ARG A 526 -10.39 -5.49 -13.46
CA ARG A 526 -10.70 -4.05 -13.39
C ARG A 526 -9.53 -3.23 -12.83
N TYR A 527 -8.83 -3.73 -11.81
CA TYR A 527 -7.63 -3.09 -11.26
C TYR A 527 -6.43 -3.15 -12.21
N LEU A 528 -6.25 -4.27 -12.92
CA LEU A 528 -5.05 -4.49 -13.76
C LEU A 528 -5.17 -3.92 -15.19
N THR A 529 -6.38 -3.60 -15.66
CA THR A 529 -6.59 -2.96 -16.97
C THR A 529 -6.45 -1.43 -16.84
N PRO A 530 -5.45 -0.78 -17.46
CA PRO A 530 -5.12 0.62 -17.16
C PRO A 530 -6.26 1.63 -17.34
N GLN A 531 -7.09 1.46 -18.38
CA GLN A 531 -8.23 2.35 -18.62
C GLN A 531 -9.36 2.13 -17.60
N LEU A 532 -9.70 0.87 -17.28
CA LEU A 532 -10.72 0.55 -16.28
C LEU A 532 -10.32 1.01 -14.87
N HIS A 533 -9.04 0.86 -14.53
CA HIS A 533 -8.45 1.34 -13.28
C HIS A 533 -8.57 2.86 -13.15
N LYS A 534 -8.12 3.59 -14.17
CA LYS A 534 -8.22 5.06 -14.24
C LYS A 534 -9.67 5.54 -14.11
N GLU A 535 -10.59 4.91 -14.82
CA GLU A 535 -12.02 5.23 -14.73
C GLU A 535 -12.56 4.96 -13.32
N MET A 536 -12.31 3.78 -12.75
CA MET A 536 -12.73 3.38 -11.41
C MET A 536 -12.30 4.37 -10.33
N PHE A 537 -11.04 4.84 -10.35
CA PHE A 537 -10.58 5.82 -9.37
C PHE A 537 -11.09 7.25 -9.68
N SER A 538 -11.37 7.58 -10.94
CA SER A 538 -12.02 8.85 -11.31
C SER A 538 -13.51 8.93 -10.92
N GLU A 539 -14.17 7.79 -10.67
CA GLU A 539 -15.52 7.71 -10.11
C GLU A 539 -15.56 8.08 -8.63
N LEU A 540 -14.44 8.00 -7.89
CA LEU A 540 -14.40 8.25 -6.45
C LEU A 540 -14.33 9.74 -6.11
N ARG A 541 -14.90 10.13 -4.95
CA ARG A 541 -14.86 11.50 -4.41
C ARG A 541 -14.33 11.51 -2.98
N TRP A 542 -13.29 12.31 -2.75
CA TRP A 542 -12.60 12.48 -1.48
C TRP A 542 -13.15 13.68 -0.71
N PRO A 543 -13.03 13.71 0.63
CA PRO A 543 -13.38 14.89 1.42
C PRO A 543 -12.55 16.12 0.99
N GLY A 544 -13.21 17.09 0.34
CA GLY A 544 -12.58 18.32 -0.16
C GLY A 544 -12.56 18.48 -1.68
N ASP A 545 -12.98 17.46 -2.45
CA ASP A 545 -13.03 17.54 -3.92
C ASP A 545 -14.00 18.63 -4.43
N PRO A 546 -13.69 19.28 -5.57
CA PRO A 546 -14.43 20.44 -6.07
C PRO A 546 -15.78 20.11 -6.75
N ASP A 547 -16.01 18.86 -7.18
CA ASP A 547 -17.24 18.43 -7.86
C ASP A 547 -17.94 17.31 -7.06
N PRO A 548 -18.81 17.68 -6.10
CA PRO A 548 -19.48 16.72 -5.22
C PRO A 548 -20.71 16.04 -5.84
N ASP A 549 -21.24 16.50 -6.97
CA ASP A 549 -22.60 16.14 -7.40
C ASP A 549 -22.67 14.92 -8.34
N VAL A 550 -21.52 14.35 -8.67
CA VAL A 550 -21.31 13.11 -9.43
C VAL A 550 -20.30 12.22 -8.71
N GLY A 551 -20.21 10.94 -9.08
CA GLY A 551 -19.26 10.01 -8.47
C GLY A 551 -19.74 9.42 -7.13
N ILE A 552 -18.85 8.66 -6.50
CA ILE A 552 -19.07 7.88 -5.29
C ILE A 552 -18.17 8.43 -4.18
N GLU A 553 -18.78 9.00 -3.13
CA GLU A 553 -18.06 9.46 -1.94
C GLU A 553 -17.32 8.27 -1.29
N VAL A 554 -16.01 8.37 -1.04
CA VAL A 554 -15.19 7.26 -0.52
C VAL A 554 -15.73 6.75 0.83
N LEU A 555 -16.24 7.65 1.67
CA LEU A 555 -16.91 7.29 2.94
C LEU A 555 -18.18 6.45 2.76
N SER A 556 -18.75 6.37 1.55
CA SER A 556 -19.90 5.51 1.21
C SER A 556 -19.48 4.13 0.68
N LEU A 557 -18.18 3.81 0.67
CA LEU A 557 -17.66 2.49 0.34
C LEU A 557 -17.70 1.51 1.53
N GLU A 558 -17.82 2.03 2.77
CA GLU A 558 -17.87 1.25 4.02
C GLU A 558 -16.64 0.33 4.20
N LEU A 559 -15.45 0.84 3.83
CA LEU A 559 -14.15 0.20 3.99
C LEU A 559 -13.63 0.38 5.42
N ASP A 560 -12.86 -0.59 5.93
CA ASP A 560 -12.13 -0.41 7.19
C ASP A 560 -10.85 0.43 6.99
N ASP A 561 -10.25 0.91 8.09
CA ASP A 561 -9.06 1.79 8.02
C ASP A 561 -7.84 1.12 7.35
N SER A 562 -7.76 -0.21 7.36
CA SER A 562 -6.69 -0.98 6.71
C SER A 562 -6.90 -1.04 5.21
N ASP A 563 -8.12 -1.32 4.78
CA ASP A 563 -8.53 -1.28 3.37
C ASP A 563 -8.37 0.14 2.81
N LEU A 564 -8.74 1.19 3.57
CA LEU A 564 -8.53 2.59 3.18
C LEU A 564 -7.05 2.97 3.06
N ALA A 565 -6.17 2.46 3.93
CA ALA A 565 -4.74 2.71 3.82
C ALA A 565 -4.12 2.02 2.58
N LEU A 566 -4.61 0.83 2.22
CA LEU A 566 -4.23 0.14 0.99
C LEU A 566 -4.68 0.89 -0.29
N PHE A 567 -5.69 1.77 -0.23
CA PHE A 567 -6.12 2.57 -1.39
C PHE A 567 -5.04 3.53 -1.88
N ASP A 568 -4.15 4.05 -1.02
CA ASP A 568 -3.02 4.87 -1.45
C ASP A 568 -2.02 4.09 -2.33
N VAL A 569 -1.96 2.77 -2.17
CA VAL A 569 -1.18 1.84 -2.99
C VAL A 569 -1.96 1.42 -4.24
N VAL A 570 -3.18 0.89 -4.12
CA VAL A 570 -3.91 0.33 -5.27
C VAL A 570 -4.42 1.37 -6.26
N ARG A 571 -4.52 2.66 -5.88
CA ARG A 571 -4.85 3.75 -6.82
C ARG A 571 -3.73 4.15 -7.77
N ARG A 572 -2.52 3.60 -7.58
CA ARG A 572 -1.32 3.98 -8.35
C ARG A 572 -1.21 3.16 -9.64
N PRO A 573 -1.31 3.78 -10.83
CA PRO A 573 -1.27 3.04 -12.09
C PRO A 573 0.10 2.41 -12.38
N ASP A 574 1.18 3.02 -11.90
CA ASP A 574 2.56 2.49 -11.93
C ASP A 574 2.70 1.20 -11.11
N VAL A 575 1.96 1.09 -10.00
CA VAL A 575 1.91 -0.11 -9.16
C VAL A 575 1.11 -1.21 -9.86
N MET A 576 -0.08 -0.89 -10.40
CA MET A 576 -0.90 -1.87 -11.12
C MET A 576 -0.21 -2.40 -12.38
N ALA A 577 0.55 -1.58 -13.09
CA ALA A 577 1.39 -2.03 -14.21
C ALA A 577 2.41 -3.10 -13.77
N CYS A 578 3.11 -2.88 -12.64
CA CYS A 578 4.02 -3.89 -12.09
C CYS A 578 3.28 -5.19 -11.74
N VAL A 579 2.11 -5.11 -11.08
CA VAL A 579 1.32 -6.28 -10.70
C VAL A 579 0.81 -7.06 -11.94
N ALA A 580 0.42 -6.35 -13.00
CA ALA A 580 0.01 -6.95 -14.27
C ALA A 580 1.19 -7.64 -14.98
N ASP A 581 2.34 -6.98 -15.11
CA ASP A 581 3.57 -7.54 -15.70
C ASP A 581 4.04 -8.81 -15.01
N TRP A 582 3.81 -8.93 -13.69
CA TRP A 582 4.17 -10.11 -12.90
C TRP A 582 3.12 -11.23 -12.95
N ASN A 583 1.98 -11.01 -13.62
CA ASN A 583 0.78 -11.85 -13.56
C ASN A 583 0.31 -12.13 -12.11
N ALA A 584 0.38 -11.09 -11.27
CA ALA A 584 0.13 -11.14 -9.84
C ALA A 584 -1.26 -10.55 -9.50
N GLY A 585 -1.46 -10.07 -8.27
CA GLY A 585 -2.63 -9.30 -7.86
C GLY A 585 -3.83 -10.14 -7.44
N SER A 586 -3.59 -11.36 -6.96
CA SER A 586 -4.67 -12.27 -6.54
C SER A 586 -5.58 -11.67 -5.45
N ALA A 587 -4.99 -10.87 -4.55
CA ALA A 587 -5.69 -10.21 -3.44
C ALA A 587 -6.63 -9.07 -3.88
N LEU A 588 -6.44 -8.48 -5.08
CA LEU A 588 -7.25 -7.35 -5.58
C LEU A 588 -8.74 -7.70 -5.71
N GLY A 589 -9.06 -8.98 -5.87
CA GLY A 589 -10.44 -9.49 -5.96
C GLY A 589 -11.07 -9.91 -4.62
N ASP A 590 -10.33 -9.92 -3.51
CA ASP A 590 -10.80 -10.56 -2.28
C ASP A 590 -11.91 -9.76 -1.58
N GLY A 591 -11.85 -8.42 -1.62
CA GLY A 591 -12.94 -7.57 -1.09
C GLY A 591 -14.27 -7.83 -1.81
N MET A 592 -14.26 -8.03 -3.12
CA MET A 592 -15.43 -8.42 -3.91
C MET A 592 -15.88 -9.86 -3.58
N ARG A 593 -14.94 -10.80 -3.47
CA ARG A 593 -15.20 -12.20 -3.12
C ARG A 593 -15.93 -12.31 -1.78
N ASP A 594 -15.40 -11.68 -0.74
CA ASP A 594 -15.96 -11.72 0.62
C ASP A 594 -17.34 -11.06 0.67
N GLN A 595 -17.52 -9.90 0.00
CA GLN A 595 -18.82 -9.25 -0.11
C GLN A 595 -19.87 -10.16 -0.76
N VAL A 596 -19.51 -10.90 -1.82
CA VAL A 596 -20.43 -11.87 -2.45
C VAL A 596 -20.73 -13.05 -1.51
N LEU A 597 -19.74 -13.61 -0.83
CA LEU A 597 -19.92 -14.72 0.14
C LEU A 597 -20.85 -14.35 1.31
N ASP A 598 -20.80 -13.11 1.78
CA ASP A 598 -21.65 -12.58 2.85
C ASP A 598 -23.07 -12.17 2.40
N SER A 599 -23.43 -12.42 1.14
CA SER A 599 -24.74 -12.08 0.59
C SER A 599 -25.85 -13.00 1.08
N SER A 600 -27.04 -12.43 1.28
CA SER A 600 -28.29 -13.17 1.48
C SER A 600 -28.75 -13.82 0.18
N ALA A 601 -28.65 -13.07 -0.92
CA ALA A 601 -28.76 -13.59 -2.29
C ALA A 601 -28.02 -12.66 -3.27
N LEU A 602 -27.67 -13.19 -4.45
CA LEU A 602 -27.49 -12.37 -5.65
C LEU A 602 -28.77 -12.45 -6.49
N ALA A 603 -29.41 -11.30 -6.69
CA ALA A 603 -30.56 -11.09 -7.58
C ALA A 603 -30.05 -10.67 -8.96
N VAL A 604 -30.13 -11.57 -9.94
CA VAL A 604 -29.69 -11.32 -11.32
C VAL A 604 -30.92 -11.03 -12.17
N ILE A 605 -31.01 -9.83 -12.74
CA ILE A 605 -32.13 -9.42 -13.59
C ILE A 605 -31.75 -9.66 -15.05
N THR A 606 -32.60 -10.33 -15.83
CA THR A 606 -32.41 -10.56 -17.27
C THR A 606 -33.61 -10.11 -18.10
N VAL A 607 -33.37 -9.78 -19.36
CA VAL A 607 -34.40 -9.49 -20.37
C VAL A 607 -34.18 -10.32 -21.62
N THR A 608 -35.25 -10.59 -22.38
CA THR A 608 -35.14 -11.19 -23.71
C THR A 608 -34.86 -10.11 -24.74
N GLY A 609 -33.84 -10.32 -25.59
CA GLY A 609 -33.36 -9.35 -26.57
C GLY A 609 -32.06 -8.66 -26.15
N GLU A 610 -31.54 -7.82 -27.03
CA GLU A 610 -30.22 -7.17 -26.89
C GLU A 610 -30.20 -5.69 -27.31
N ARG A 611 -31.35 -5.12 -27.68
CA ARG A 611 -31.47 -3.70 -28.03
C ARG A 611 -31.46 -2.83 -26.78
N LEU A 612 -31.13 -1.54 -26.92
CA LEU A 612 -31.13 -0.60 -25.80
C LEU A 612 -32.54 -0.41 -25.19
N THR A 613 -33.59 -0.51 -26.01
CA THR A 613 -34.99 -0.59 -25.55
C THR A 613 -35.27 -1.78 -24.63
N ASP A 614 -34.59 -2.92 -24.83
CA ASP A 614 -34.74 -4.10 -23.98
C ASP A 614 -33.99 -3.90 -22.64
N TYR A 615 -32.78 -3.33 -22.68
CA TYR A 615 -32.04 -2.96 -21.46
C TYR A 615 -32.75 -1.89 -20.62
N ALA A 616 -33.40 -0.91 -21.24
CA ALA A 616 -34.19 0.10 -20.52
C ALA A 616 -35.45 -0.48 -19.87
N ARG A 617 -36.11 -1.46 -20.50
CA ARG A 617 -37.14 -2.26 -19.84
C ARG A 617 -36.56 -2.99 -18.62
N GLY A 618 -35.40 -3.61 -18.77
CA GLY A 618 -34.63 -4.21 -17.68
C GLY A 618 -34.32 -3.21 -16.55
N GLY A 619 -34.00 -1.96 -16.88
CA GLY A 619 -33.77 -0.88 -15.92
C GLY A 619 -35.00 -0.54 -15.07
N SER A 620 -36.19 -0.53 -15.68
CA SER A 620 -37.44 -0.37 -14.92
C SER A 620 -37.65 -1.54 -13.95
N ALA A 621 -37.38 -2.77 -14.37
CA ALA A 621 -37.44 -3.95 -13.51
C ALA A 621 -36.41 -3.93 -12.37
N VAL A 622 -35.19 -3.49 -12.63
CA VAL A 622 -34.13 -3.32 -11.61
C VAL A 622 -34.57 -2.35 -10.52
N GLU A 623 -35.10 -1.17 -10.89
CA GLU A 623 -35.54 -0.17 -9.91
C GLU A 623 -36.76 -0.66 -9.12
N ALA A 624 -37.71 -1.34 -9.78
CA ALA A 624 -38.86 -1.98 -9.12
C ALA A 624 -38.43 -3.02 -8.07
N VAL A 625 -37.50 -3.93 -8.43
CA VAL A 625 -36.95 -4.95 -7.52
C VAL A 625 -36.17 -4.29 -6.37
N TRP A 626 -35.36 -3.27 -6.65
CA TRP A 626 -34.56 -2.57 -5.64
C TRP A 626 -35.44 -1.86 -4.60
N ILE A 627 -36.42 -1.07 -5.05
CA ILE A 627 -37.36 -0.35 -4.17
C ILE A 627 -38.09 -1.35 -3.26
N LEU A 628 -38.59 -2.45 -3.82
CA LEU A 628 -39.34 -3.45 -3.05
C LEU A 628 -38.43 -4.24 -2.09
N ALA A 629 -37.23 -4.64 -2.52
CA ALA A 629 -36.26 -5.32 -1.65
C ALA A 629 -35.91 -4.46 -0.43
N GLN A 630 -35.67 -3.16 -0.64
CA GLN A 630 -35.39 -2.23 0.46
C GLN A 630 -36.63 -2.00 1.35
N ARG A 631 -37.83 -1.98 0.79
CA ARG A 631 -39.08 -1.88 1.56
C ARG A 631 -39.30 -3.09 2.47
N GLU A 632 -38.93 -4.29 2.03
CA GLU A 632 -38.93 -5.51 2.87
C GLU A 632 -37.68 -5.62 3.79
N GLY A 633 -36.89 -4.55 3.92
CA GLY A 633 -35.80 -4.44 4.89
C GLY A 633 -34.44 -4.98 4.42
N LEU A 634 -34.25 -5.26 3.13
CA LEU A 634 -32.98 -5.69 2.58
C LEU A 634 -32.11 -4.50 2.18
N ALA A 635 -30.84 -4.52 2.59
CA ALA A 635 -29.82 -3.65 2.02
C ALA A 635 -29.44 -4.13 0.62
N VAL A 636 -29.42 -3.21 -0.34
CA VAL A 636 -29.22 -3.51 -1.77
C VAL A 636 -27.97 -2.79 -2.30
N ARG A 637 -27.13 -3.53 -3.02
CA ARG A 637 -25.96 -3.00 -3.74
C ARG A 637 -25.92 -3.52 -5.18
N PRO A 638 -25.78 -2.67 -6.20
CA PRO A 638 -25.53 -3.13 -7.56
C PRO A 638 -24.10 -3.65 -7.66
N LEU A 639 -23.92 -4.78 -8.33
CA LEU A 639 -22.64 -5.37 -8.70
C LEU A 639 -22.58 -5.46 -10.23
N SER A 640 -21.49 -4.93 -10.79
CA SER A 640 -21.23 -4.92 -12.23
C SER A 640 -19.86 -5.53 -12.47
N PRO A 641 -19.72 -6.87 -12.64
CA PRO A 641 -18.46 -7.45 -13.08
C PRO A 641 -18.11 -6.91 -14.48
N VAL A 642 -16.81 -6.81 -14.80
CA VAL A 642 -16.31 -6.16 -16.03
C VAL A 642 -17.01 -6.63 -17.31
N PHE A 643 -17.29 -7.94 -17.42
CA PHE A 643 -17.92 -8.55 -18.58
C PHE A 643 -19.47 -8.38 -18.67
N LEU A 644 -20.12 -7.71 -17.71
CA LEU A 644 -21.59 -7.76 -17.52
C LEU A 644 -22.38 -7.42 -18.80
N HIS A 645 -22.00 -6.33 -19.47
CA HIS A 645 -22.71 -5.80 -20.64
C HIS A 645 -22.08 -6.18 -21.99
N ALA A 646 -21.00 -6.97 -21.99
CA ALA A 646 -20.38 -7.46 -23.22
C ALA A 646 -21.21 -8.57 -23.86
N ARG A 647 -21.35 -8.56 -25.19
CA ARG A 647 -22.16 -9.52 -25.96
C ARG A 647 -21.39 -10.36 -26.97
N ASN A 648 -20.20 -9.93 -27.35
CA ASN A 648 -19.36 -10.58 -28.36
C ASN A 648 -17.87 -10.51 -27.98
N ALA A 649 -16.98 -11.01 -28.85
CA ALA A 649 -15.55 -11.02 -28.57
C ALA A 649 -14.88 -9.64 -28.68
N ASP A 650 -15.43 -8.75 -29.50
CA ASP A 650 -14.91 -7.40 -29.72
C ASP A 650 -15.23 -6.52 -28.50
N ASP A 651 -16.45 -6.59 -27.96
CA ASP A 651 -16.85 -5.98 -26.68
C ASP A 651 -15.90 -6.37 -25.54
N LEU A 652 -15.48 -7.64 -25.47
CA LEU A 652 -14.56 -8.15 -24.44
C LEU A 652 -13.12 -7.70 -24.66
N HIS A 653 -12.72 -7.46 -25.92
CA HIS A 653 -11.41 -6.93 -26.29
C HIS A 653 -11.31 -5.42 -26.04
N GLU A 654 -12.39 -4.68 -26.28
CA GLU A 654 -12.51 -3.25 -25.94
C GLU A 654 -12.47 -3.03 -24.42
N LEU A 655 -13.14 -3.88 -23.63
CA LEU A 655 -13.07 -3.87 -22.16
C LEU A 655 -11.64 -4.08 -21.64
N SER A 656 -10.92 -5.07 -22.18
CA SER A 656 -9.52 -5.32 -21.85
C SER A 656 -8.86 -6.29 -22.85
N ALA A 657 -8.00 -5.78 -23.72
CA ALA A 657 -7.33 -6.57 -24.74
C ALA A 657 -6.54 -7.76 -24.15
N ASP A 658 -5.79 -7.51 -23.08
CA ASP A 658 -4.90 -8.49 -22.44
C ASP A 658 -5.68 -9.58 -21.68
N PHE A 659 -6.85 -9.25 -21.12
CA PHE A 659 -7.68 -10.15 -20.33
C PHE A 659 -8.94 -10.66 -21.05
N ALA A 660 -9.13 -10.34 -22.34
CA ALA A 660 -10.34 -10.68 -23.10
C ALA A 660 -10.72 -12.17 -23.07
N SER A 661 -9.72 -13.06 -23.10
CA SER A 661 -9.95 -14.51 -23.00
C SER A 661 -10.40 -14.96 -21.61
N GLU A 662 -9.88 -14.34 -20.55
CA GLU A 662 -10.28 -14.59 -19.17
C GLU A 662 -11.70 -14.05 -18.92
N LEU A 663 -11.97 -12.81 -19.34
CA LEU A 663 -13.31 -12.20 -19.27
C LEU A 663 -14.37 -13.05 -20.00
N LYS A 664 -14.03 -13.61 -21.18
CA LYS A 664 -14.91 -14.53 -21.91
C LYS A 664 -15.24 -15.80 -21.12
N GLN A 665 -14.24 -16.39 -20.45
CA GLN A 665 -14.42 -17.58 -19.62
C GLN A 665 -15.28 -17.26 -18.39
N LEU A 666 -14.96 -16.16 -17.68
CA LEU A 666 -15.71 -15.69 -16.50
C LEU A 666 -17.19 -15.40 -16.85
N GLN A 667 -17.45 -14.74 -17.97
CA GLN A 667 -18.81 -14.51 -18.48
C GLN A 667 -19.52 -15.83 -18.77
N SER A 668 -18.84 -16.77 -19.43
CA SER A 668 -19.40 -18.08 -19.79
C SER A 668 -19.72 -18.93 -18.54
N ASP A 669 -18.89 -18.86 -17.51
CA ASP A 669 -19.13 -19.52 -16.22
C ASP A 669 -20.28 -18.86 -15.46
N PHE A 670 -20.43 -17.54 -15.51
CA PHE A 670 -21.55 -16.85 -14.88
C PHE A 670 -22.88 -17.16 -15.57
N VAL A 671 -22.93 -17.13 -16.89
CA VAL A 671 -24.10 -17.53 -17.70
C VAL A 671 -24.51 -18.99 -17.41
N ARG A 672 -23.54 -19.90 -17.26
CA ARG A 672 -23.80 -21.30 -16.83
C ARG A 672 -24.31 -21.38 -15.39
N LEU A 673 -23.84 -20.53 -14.48
CA LEU A 673 -24.25 -20.51 -13.08
C LEU A 673 -25.71 -20.06 -12.91
N ILE A 674 -26.15 -19.06 -13.67
CA ILE A 674 -27.54 -18.54 -13.63
C ILE A 674 -28.50 -19.28 -14.58
N ALA A 675 -28.00 -20.21 -15.40
CA ALA A 675 -28.76 -21.04 -16.33
C ALA A 675 -29.65 -20.27 -17.36
N THR A 676 -29.21 -19.08 -17.79
CA THR A 676 -29.92 -18.27 -18.80
C THR A 676 -29.81 -18.80 -20.22
N GLY A 677 -30.85 -18.58 -21.03
CA GLY A 677 -30.86 -18.89 -22.46
C GLY A 677 -30.04 -17.92 -23.33
N PRO A 678 -29.73 -18.28 -24.58
CA PRO A 678 -28.90 -17.47 -25.48
C PRO A 678 -29.56 -16.14 -25.90
N GLU A 679 -30.89 -16.08 -25.89
CA GLU A 679 -31.68 -14.87 -26.19
C GLU A 679 -31.85 -13.95 -24.95
N GLU A 680 -31.32 -14.34 -23.80
CA GLU A 680 -31.35 -13.53 -22.58
C GLU A 680 -30.10 -12.65 -22.45
N SER A 681 -30.31 -11.40 -22.06
CA SER A 681 -29.29 -10.43 -21.70
C SER A 681 -29.34 -10.15 -20.21
N ILE A 682 -28.18 -10.17 -19.56
CA ILE A 682 -28.05 -9.81 -18.14
C ILE A 682 -28.07 -8.28 -18.04
N VAL A 683 -29.01 -7.76 -17.24
CA VAL A 683 -29.25 -6.32 -17.08
C VAL A 683 -28.36 -5.76 -15.99
N LEU A 684 -28.46 -6.34 -14.79
CA LEU A 684 -27.72 -5.96 -13.59
C LEU A 684 -27.77 -7.10 -12.56
N VAL A 685 -26.78 -7.14 -11.67
CA VAL A 685 -26.79 -8.00 -10.49
C VAL A 685 -26.97 -7.13 -9.25
N LEU A 686 -27.94 -7.45 -8.41
CA LEU A 686 -28.18 -6.81 -7.12
C LEU A 686 -27.78 -7.77 -6.00
N ARG A 687 -26.80 -7.38 -5.20
CA ARG A 687 -26.48 -8.02 -3.92
C ARG A 687 -27.53 -7.62 -2.89
N LEU A 688 -28.14 -8.62 -2.25
CA LEU A 688 -29.09 -8.45 -1.16
C LEU A 688 -28.44 -8.91 0.15
N THR A 689 -28.53 -8.09 1.21
CA THR A 689 -28.02 -8.43 2.55
C THR A 689 -28.86 -7.79 3.66
N THR A 690 -28.63 -8.15 4.93
CA THR A 690 -29.17 -7.40 6.07
C THR A 690 -28.08 -6.51 6.66
N ALA A 691 -28.25 -5.18 6.59
CA ALA A 691 -27.28 -4.19 7.06
C ALA A 691 -27.99 -2.97 7.71
N PRO A 692 -27.29 -2.14 8.51
CA PRO A 692 -27.77 -0.81 8.86
C PRO A 692 -27.94 0.08 7.61
N PRO A 693 -28.66 1.22 7.70
CA PRO A 693 -28.77 2.20 6.62
C PRO A 693 -27.41 2.70 6.11
N ALA A 694 -27.35 3.14 4.85
CA ALA A 694 -26.11 3.60 4.22
C ALA A 694 -25.56 4.87 4.89
N SER A 695 -24.23 4.97 5.06
CA SER A 695 -23.61 6.08 5.80
C SER A 695 -23.75 7.44 5.09
N ARG A 696 -23.91 7.46 3.76
CA ARG A 696 -24.08 8.68 2.95
C ARG A 696 -25.02 8.44 1.75
N PRO A 697 -26.02 9.32 1.51
CA PRO A 697 -26.82 9.27 0.29
C PRO A 697 -26.02 9.73 -0.94
N SER A 698 -26.31 9.16 -2.10
CA SER A 698 -25.71 9.60 -3.37
C SER A 698 -26.18 11.00 -3.77
N ARG A 699 -25.23 11.86 -4.15
CA ARG A 699 -25.45 13.26 -4.57
C ARG A 699 -25.91 13.33 -6.04
N ARG A 700 -26.44 14.48 -6.47
CA ARG A 700 -27.22 14.62 -7.71
C ARG A 700 -26.92 15.91 -8.45
N SER A 701 -26.52 15.79 -9.72
CA SER A 701 -26.05 16.91 -10.54
C SER A 701 -27.18 17.58 -11.31
N LEU A 702 -27.40 18.86 -10.98
CA LEU A 702 -28.39 19.72 -11.63
C LEU A 702 -28.03 20.06 -13.08
N SER A 703 -26.76 19.96 -13.47
CA SER A 703 -26.31 20.23 -14.85
C SER A 703 -26.83 19.23 -15.89
N ARG A 704 -27.37 18.09 -15.43
CA ARG A 704 -28.05 17.07 -16.25
C ARG A 704 -29.49 17.44 -16.63
N VAL A 705 -30.01 18.55 -16.11
CA VAL A 705 -31.44 18.90 -16.19
C VAL A 705 -31.64 20.25 -16.89
N ASN A 706 -32.58 20.28 -17.83
CA ASN A 706 -33.11 21.47 -18.46
C ASN A 706 -34.63 21.52 -18.20
N SER A 707 -35.03 22.11 -17.08
CA SER A 707 -36.45 22.30 -16.73
C SER A 707 -36.92 23.67 -17.18
N ARG A 708 -38.06 23.72 -17.89
CA ARG A 708 -38.84 24.93 -18.16
C ARG A 708 -40.21 24.90 -17.48
N ARG A 709 -40.35 24.03 -16.48
CA ARG A 709 -41.57 23.74 -15.74
C ARG A 709 -41.61 24.47 -14.39
#